data_AF-A0A954R8G1-F1
#
_entry.id   AF-A0A954R8G1-F1
#
_cell.length_a   1.000
_cell.length_b   1.000
_cell.length_c   1.000
_cell.angle_alpha   90.00
_cell.angle_beta   90.00
_cell.angle_gamma   90.00
#
_symmetry.space_group_name_H-M   'P 1'
#
loop_
_entity.id
_entity.type
_entity.pdbx_description
1 polymer ?
#
loop_
_entity_poly.entity_id
_entity_poly.type
_entity_poly.pdbx_seq_one_letter_code
_entity_poly.pdbx_strand_id
1 'polypeptide(L)'
;MRSHKHNVVASFSYSASPLWTAWRRCGLLVVGIVFFLGLFEAAPLLAQQRSPLDVEEEEEELPGKPAPASRPAGGAPVSPLDMEEEEELPGRAAPMPRPPVGDPLGNPNPLAPAVIPDFSDDDDEANQPEPVCDLLIASLASDGQSRARRIALLPKWLAPPWKPAENYTFSMLNSKGKVSTELRVLGRNIGGIQYYEQRMLRRAADQLQMDPLVLASPLPLNKLLDETPAAGSPFDLASPERQQAAQRAIDLLTTAIGEHDSAVQRRLRADSAFQSHLRQPLVAALFNLEFSRIRAMYHQQRFAQALAACDRLLGQPDLGTRGEAAVHAVVERVLLEPAFEAARAADYETCRTQLDEYLTRYPLKPGARAVQLRDGLIAKAEQLVTRAQANNDPKLLDEAAKIWPRLPDLDGMRRQLQNDYPVLHCGYATLPQNFSPLSIQSLPDRHAVSLMFESLVQWVEDERLGPHYSSQLAAARPGPTARGRHFQLPRCVWSDSDRQTRLCTAEDVQATIDLIKRLRPPGYPPAWENLFEELRYDDPFKFSLQLQRDYWQPLSLMDFRILPAHRFPADQRARDVRSLVEAFQQDPVGTGPYRRAADDGESGGTQIRFVANPHYRRPDLPKIREIVFHQLEPVEAVRQLQNRQLHMIFDLSREHLAQLRLQDERIISLRGRSVHFLAPNYRHSPWLQNEAFRRALA
;
A
#
# COMPACT_ATOMS: atom_id res chain seq x y z
N MET A 1 -38.21 62.98 3.35
CA MET A 1 -38.66 62.93 1.95
C MET A 1 -37.45 62.73 1.04
N ARG A 2 -37.46 61.64 0.24
CA ARG A 2 -36.65 61.32 -0.97
C ARG A 2 -35.10 61.43 -0.85
N SER A 3 -34.38 60.32 -0.76
CA SER A 3 -33.94 59.43 -1.87
C SER A 3 -32.70 59.93 -2.61
N HIS A 4 -31.55 59.27 -2.42
CA HIS A 4 -30.87 58.54 -3.50
C HIS A 4 -29.73 57.65 -2.98
N LYS A 5 -29.68 56.43 -3.53
CA LYS A 5 -28.67 55.38 -3.35
C LYS A 5 -27.43 55.72 -4.18
N HIS A 6 -26.23 55.41 -3.69
CA HIS A 6 -25.09 55.07 -4.55
C HIS A 6 -24.35 53.83 -4.02
N ASN A 7 -24.30 52.82 -4.88
CA ASN A 7 -23.44 51.65 -4.81
C ASN A 7 -22.01 52.06 -5.16
N VAL A 8 -21.02 51.57 -4.42
CA VAL A 8 -19.61 51.60 -4.82
C VAL A 8 -19.21 50.19 -5.24
N VAL A 9 -18.94 50.04 -6.54
CA VAL A 9 -18.24 48.91 -7.14
C VAL A 9 -16.78 49.31 -7.22
N ALA A 10 -15.89 48.55 -6.57
CA ALA A 10 -14.45 48.72 -6.69
C ALA A 10 -13.91 47.81 -7.80
N SER A 11 -13.58 48.42 -8.94
CA SER A 11 -12.76 47.85 -10.01
C SER A 11 -11.29 48.04 -9.70
N PHE A 12 -10.50 46.96 -9.62
CA PHE A 12 -9.04 47.07 -9.61
C PHE A 12 -8.50 47.02 -11.05
N SER A 13 -8.02 48.16 -11.54
CA SER A 13 -7.15 48.24 -12.70
C SER A 13 -5.70 48.02 -12.25
N TYR A 14 -5.02 47.01 -12.78
CA TYR A 14 -3.57 46.92 -12.66
C TYR A 14 -2.91 47.63 -13.83
N SER A 15 -2.11 48.65 -13.52
CA SER A 15 -1.23 49.32 -14.46
C SER A 15 -0.06 48.40 -14.82
N ALA A 16 0.18 48.29 -16.11
CA ALA A 16 1.41 47.74 -16.66
C ALA A 16 2.53 48.77 -16.53
N SER A 17 3.73 48.30 -16.22
CA SER A 17 4.99 48.95 -16.58
C SER A 17 6.12 47.92 -16.64
N PRO A 18 7.14 48.20 -17.47
CA PRO A 18 7.72 47.20 -18.36
C PRO A 18 9.09 46.74 -17.86
N LEU A 19 9.52 45.56 -18.30
CA LEU A 19 10.92 45.18 -18.54
C LEU A 19 10.94 43.67 -18.80
N TRP A 20 11.15 43.28 -20.07
CA TRP A 20 12.10 42.24 -20.51
C TRP A 20 11.80 41.88 -21.97
N THR A 21 12.61 42.46 -22.83
CA THR A 21 12.73 42.17 -24.25
C THR A 21 13.63 40.96 -24.46
N ALA A 22 13.41 40.30 -25.60
CA ALA A 22 14.29 39.35 -26.29
C ALA A 22 14.23 37.87 -25.83
N TRP A 23 13.45 37.07 -26.57
CA TRP A 23 13.99 36.10 -27.53
C TRP A 23 12.81 35.50 -28.34
N ARG A 24 12.55 36.05 -29.53
CA ARG A 24 11.75 35.44 -30.60
C ARG A 24 12.55 35.51 -31.89
N ARG A 25 13.11 34.37 -32.31
CA ARG A 25 13.36 34.02 -33.71
C ARG A 25 13.23 32.51 -33.83
N CYS A 26 12.10 32.09 -34.38
CA CYS A 26 11.97 31.03 -35.39
C CYS A 26 10.45 30.89 -35.61
N GLY A 27 9.96 31.57 -36.65
CA GLY A 27 8.65 31.27 -37.18
C GLY A 27 8.71 29.96 -37.94
N LEU A 28 7.61 29.22 -37.95
CA LEU A 28 7.19 28.56 -39.17
C LEU A 28 5.67 28.43 -39.19
N LEU A 29 5.17 28.85 -40.34
CA LEU A 29 3.82 28.83 -40.84
C LEU A 29 3.43 27.38 -41.17
N VAL A 30 2.28 26.87 -40.71
CA VAL A 30 1.50 25.88 -41.47
C VAL A 30 0.01 26.15 -41.23
N VAL A 31 -0.65 26.53 -42.31
CA VAL A 31 -2.10 26.55 -42.53
C VAL A 31 -2.57 25.12 -42.78
N GLY A 32 -3.68 24.70 -42.18
CA GLY A 32 -4.28 23.38 -42.42
C GLY A 32 -5.73 23.30 -41.95
N ILE A 33 -6.64 23.71 -42.83
CA ILE A 33 -8.09 23.50 -42.76
C ILE A 33 -8.38 22.03 -43.10
N VAL A 34 -9.14 21.31 -42.26
CA VAL A 34 -10.02 20.20 -42.71
C VAL A 34 -11.27 20.13 -41.82
N PHE A 35 -12.40 20.43 -42.45
CA PHE A 35 -13.77 20.07 -42.03
C PHE A 35 -13.95 18.56 -42.07
N PHE A 36 -14.61 17.96 -41.07
CA PHE A 36 -15.34 16.71 -41.28
C PHE A 36 -16.67 16.71 -40.50
N LEU A 37 -17.75 16.85 -41.27
CA LEU A 37 -19.13 16.52 -40.94
C LEU A 37 -19.39 15.08 -41.40
N GLY A 38 -20.13 14.32 -40.60
CA GLY A 38 -20.77 13.06 -41.00
C GLY A 38 -21.71 12.64 -39.87
N LEU A 39 -23.01 12.96 -39.93
CA LEU A 39 -24.08 12.17 -40.55
C LEU A 39 -24.11 10.72 -40.06
N PHE A 40 -25.06 10.41 -39.18
CA PHE A 40 -25.79 9.15 -39.23
C PHE A 40 -27.27 9.39 -38.95
N GLU A 41 -28.06 8.69 -39.75
CA GLU A 41 -29.47 8.86 -40.06
C GLU A 41 -30.43 8.42 -38.94
N ALA A 42 -31.66 8.89 -39.12
CA ALA A 42 -32.82 8.66 -38.30
C ALA A 42 -33.65 7.44 -38.74
N ALA A 43 -34.43 6.95 -37.76
CA ALA A 43 -35.76 6.33 -37.86
C ALA A 43 -35.86 4.79 -38.09
N PRO A 44 -37.01 4.14 -37.76
CA PRO A 44 -38.24 4.64 -37.12
C PRO A 44 -38.80 3.83 -35.92
N LEU A 45 -39.65 4.54 -35.17
CA LEU A 45 -40.90 4.12 -34.53
C LEU A 45 -41.45 2.72 -34.87
N LEU A 46 -41.73 1.94 -33.81
CA LEU A 46 -42.92 1.10 -33.75
C LEU A 46 -43.62 1.31 -32.40
N ALA A 47 -44.78 1.95 -32.48
CA ALA A 47 -45.76 2.04 -31.43
C ALA A 47 -46.46 0.69 -31.25
N GLN A 48 -46.61 0.23 -30.01
CA GLN A 48 -47.58 -0.80 -29.68
C GLN A 48 -48.43 -0.30 -28.51
N GLN A 49 -49.65 0.08 -28.86
CA GLN A 49 -50.77 0.32 -27.96
C GLN A 49 -51.03 -0.95 -27.14
N ARG A 50 -51.16 -0.81 -25.82
CA ARG A 50 -51.97 -1.72 -25.01
C ARG A 50 -52.98 -0.89 -24.23
N SER A 51 -54.24 -1.18 -24.52
CA SER A 51 -55.44 -0.71 -23.83
C SER A 51 -55.43 -1.07 -22.34
N PRO A 52 -56.19 -0.34 -21.51
CA PRO A 52 -56.37 -0.66 -20.10
C PRO A 52 -57.26 -1.89 -19.96
N LEU A 53 -56.83 -2.85 -19.17
CA LEU A 53 -57.68 -3.92 -18.66
C LEU A 53 -58.10 -3.53 -17.25
N ASP A 54 -59.42 -3.42 -17.10
CA ASP A 54 -60.13 -3.40 -15.83
C ASP A 54 -59.63 -4.54 -14.94
N VAL A 55 -59.19 -4.20 -13.73
CA VAL A 55 -58.98 -5.17 -12.67
C VAL A 55 -60.10 -4.93 -11.67
N GLU A 56 -60.98 -5.93 -11.62
CA GLU A 56 -62.09 -6.05 -10.69
C GLU A 56 -61.56 -6.03 -9.24
N GLU A 57 -62.28 -5.30 -8.41
CA GLU A 57 -62.14 -5.31 -6.95
C GLU A 57 -62.56 -6.69 -6.43
N GLU A 58 -61.58 -7.50 -6.00
CA GLU A 58 -61.83 -8.63 -5.11
C GLU A 58 -61.53 -8.20 -3.66
N GLU A 59 -62.61 -8.01 -2.90
CA GLU A 59 -62.60 -7.95 -1.44
C GLU A 59 -62.17 -9.32 -0.88
N GLU A 60 -60.90 -9.46 -0.47
CA GLU A 60 -60.46 -10.61 0.31
C GLU A 60 -60.64 -10.35 1.82
N GLU A 61 -61.55 -11.13 2.41
CA GLU A 61 -61.85 -11.20 3.84
C GLU A 61 -60.62 -11.58 4.67
N LEU A 62 -60.36 -10.78 5.71
CA LEU A 62 -59.39 -11.05 6.78
C LEU A 62 -59.75 -12.32 7.58
N PRO A 63 -58.80 -13.24 7.83
CA PRO A 63 -58.93 -14.18 8.94
C PRO A 63 -58.08 -13.77 10.14
N GLY A 64 -58.76 -13.58 11.27
CA GLY A 64 -58.32 -14.20 12.53
C GLY A 64 -57.19 -13.53 13.32
N LYS A 65 -57.58 -12.57 14.16
CA LYS A 65 -56.88 -12.21 15.41
C LYS A 65 -56.63 -13.45 16.29
N PRO A 66 -55.40 -13.72 16.77
CA PRO A 66 -55.21 -14.52 17.97
C PRO A 66 -55.14 -13.63 19.21
N ALA A 67 -55.84 -14.06 20.26
CA ALA A 67 -55.89 -13.48 21.59
C ALA A 67 -54.51 -13.54 22.31
N PRO A 68 -54.24 -12.63 23.28
CA PRO A 68 -52.96 -12.59 23.98
C PRO A 68 -52.84 -13.72 25.00
N ALA A 69 -51.78 -14.52 24.87
CA ALA A 69 -51.42 -15.55 25.83
C ALA A 69 -50.86 -14.95 27.13
N SER A 70 -51.35 -15.54 28.21
CA SER A 70 -51.03 -15.32 29.62
C SER A 70 -49.55 -15.37 29.99
N ARG A 71 -49.14 -14.40 30.81
CA ARG A 71 -47.94 -14.43 31.67
C ARG A 71 -47.97 -15.64 32.62
N PRO A 72 -46.83 -16.30 32.87
CA PRO A 72 -46.55 -16.89 34.17
C PRO A 72 -45.65 -15.97 35.00
N ALA A 73 -46.11 -15.70 36.21
CA ALA A 73 -45.31 -15.17 37.30
C ALA A 73 -44.46 -16.30 37.90
N GLY A 74 -43.26 -15.97 38.39
CA GLY A 74 -42.51 -16.82 39.31
C GLY A 74 -41.01 -16.89 39.04
N GLY A 75 -40.24 -16.09 39.77
CA GLY A 75 -38.78 -16.16 39.80
C GLY A 75 -38.23 -15.23 40.88
N ALA A 76 -38.07 -15.77 42.09
CA ALA A 76 -37.56 -15.11 43.28
C ALA A 76 -36.05 -14.74 43.14
N PRO A 77 -35.53 -13.83 43.99
CA PRO A 77 -34.21 -13.24 43.81
C PRO A 77 -33.11 -14.18 44.34
N VAL A 78 -32.05 -14.35 43.56
CA VAL A 78 -30.81 -14.99 44.01
C VAL A 78 -29.89 -13.90 44.55
N SER A 79 -29.58 -14.00 45.84
CA SER A 79 -28.58 -13.19 46.55
C SER A 79 -27.17 -13.45 46.01
N PRO A 80 -26.25 -12.46 46.16
CA PRO A 80 -24.88 -12.58 45.69
C PRO A 80 -24.05 -13.38 46.69
N LEU A 81 -23.41 -14.45 46.21
CA LEU A 81 -22.35 -15.15 46.92
C LEU A 81 -21.03 -14.85 46.22
N ASP A 82 -20.18 -14.14 46.97
CA ASP A 82 -18.73 -14.34 47.11
C ASP A 82 -18.08 -15.25 46.07
N MET A 83 -17.32 -14.65 45.15
CA MET A 83 -16.19 -15.33 44.54
C MET A 83 -14.92 -14.56 44.88
N GLU A 84 -14.09 -15.30 45.58
CA GLU A 84 -12.82 -14.94 46.17
C GLU A 84 -11.82 -14.45 45.12
N GLU A 85 -11.01 -13.50 45.58
CA GLU A 85 -9.72 -13.13 45.01
C GLU A 85 -8.83 -14.38 44.91
N GLU A 86 -8.25 -14.64 43.75
CA GLU A 86 -6.89 -15.20 43.58
C GLU A 86 -6.59 -15.34 42.07
N GLU A 87 -6.12 -14.25 41.44
CA GLU A 87 -5.31 -14.38 40.22
C GLU A 87 -3.84 -14.32 40.62
N GLU A 88 -3.26 -15.52 40.70
CA GLU A 88 -1.83 -15.75 40.86
C GLU A 88 -1.02 -15.05 39.75
N LEU A 89 -0.10 -14.18 40.19
CA LEU A 89 0.94 -13.59 39.37
C LEU A 89 1.84 -14.68 38.76
N PRO A 90 2.13 -14.68 37.46
CA PRO A 90 3.12 -15.58 36.89
C PRO A 90 4.53 -15.15 37.32
N GLY A 91 5.11 -15.96 38.22
CA GLY A 91 6.49 -16.41 38.18
C GLY A 91 7.57 -15.39 37.82
N ARG A 92 8.21 -14.84 38.87
CA ARG A 92 9.58 -14.33 38.82
C ARG A 92 10.49 -15.34 38.11
N ALA A 93 10.94 -15.00 36.90
CA ALA A 93 12.04 -15.70 36.24
C ALA A 93 13.31 -15.53 37.07
N ALA A 94 13.83 -16.64 37.59
CA ALA A 94 15.16 -16.71 38.20
C ALA A 94 16.23 -16.33 37.17
N PRO A 95 17.31 -15.64 37.58
CA PRO A 95 18.39 -15.28 36.68
C PRO A 95 19.12 -16.53 36.19
N MET A 96 19.24 -16.68 34.87
CA MET A 96 20.04 -17.75 34.26
C MET A 96 21.49 -17.71 34.76
N PRO A 97 22.12 -18.87 35.01
CA PRO A 97 23.53 -18.94 35.34
C PRO A 97 24.37 -18.52 34.13
N ARG A 98 25.31 -17.60 34.37
CA ARG A 98 26.33 -17.20 33.39
C ARG A 98 27.14 -18.44 32.96
N PRO A 99 27.46 -18.58 31.66
CA PRO A 99 28.42 -19.60 31.23
C PRO A 99 29.81 -19.30 31.85
N PRO A 100 30.60 -20.32 32.18
CA PRO A 100 31.94 -20.12 32.72
C PRO A 100 32.83 -19.44 31.70
N VAL A 101 33.48 -18.36 32.15
CA VAL A 101 34.58 -17.69 31.48
C VAL A 101 35.76 -18.67 31.46
N GLY A 102 36.10 -19.17 30.27
CA GLY A 102 37.29 -19.98 30.06
C GLY A 102 38.54 -19.10 30.03
N ASP A 103 39.53 -19.47 30.84
CA ASP A 103 40.85 -18.84 30.90
C ASP A 103 41.60 -18.91 29.55
N PRO A 104 42.36 -17.86 29.20
CA PRO A 104 43.16 -17.83 27.98
C PRO A 104 44.64 -18.12 28.31
N LEU A 105 45.04 -19.37 28.54
CA LEU A 105 46.46 -19.71 28.65
C LEU A 105 46.76 -21.10 28.09
N GLY A 106 47.43 -21.12 26.93
CA GLY A 106 47.96 -22.32 26.30
C GLY A 106 49.01 -21.97 25.25
N ASN A 107 50.20 -21.60 25.71
CA ASN A 107 51.43 -21.57 24.89
C ASN A 107 51.71 -22.97 24.32
N PRO A 108 52.07 -23.10 23.03
CA PRO A 108 52.91 -24.20 22.57
C PRO A 108 54.33 -23.69 22.29
N ASN A 109 55.27 -24.34 22.98
CA ASN A 109 56.71 -24.23 22.78
C ASN A 109 57.11 -24.80 21.39
N PRO A 110 58.19 -24.32 20.75
CA PRO A 110 58.58 -24.74 19.41
C PRO A 110 59.45 -25.99 19.47
N LEU A 111 59.12 -27.00 18.67
CA LEU A 111 60.01 -28.13 18.39
C LEU A 111 60.45 -28.08 16.92
N ALA A 112 61.75 -28.34 16.76
CA ALA A 112 62.57 -28.24 15.56
C ALA A 112 62.15 -29.21 14.43
N PRO A 113 62.61 -28.99 13.18
CA PRO A 113 62.08 -29.66 12.00
C PRO A 113 62.71 -31.04 11.79
N ALA A 114 61.88 -32.02 11.45
CA ALA A 114 62.31 -33.30 10.90
C ALA A 114 62.34 -33.21 9.37
N VAL A 115 63.50 -33.57 8.80
CA VAL A 115 63.75 -33.75 7.37
C VAL A 115 63.36 -35.17 6.99
N ILE A 116 62.39 -35.36 6.07
CA ILE A 116 62.17 -36.58 5.29
C ILE A 116 61.64 -36.16 3.89
N PRO A 117 62.05 -36.85 2.79
CA PRO A 117 62.13 -36.27 1.45
C PRO A 117 60.95 -36.60 0.51
N ASP A 118 60.78 -35.72 -0.47
CA ASP A 118 60.54 -35.98 -1.90
C ASP A 118 59.58 -37.11 -2.30
N PHE A 119 58.35 -36.76 -2.72
CA PHE A 119 57.57 -37.46 -3.75
C PHE A 119 56.56 -36.50 -4.41
N SER A 120 56.83 -36.14 -5.67
CA SER A 120 55.87 -35.82 -6.76
C SER A 120 54.46 -35.31 -6.39
N ASP A 121 54.32 -33.99 -6.20
CA ASP A 121 53.05 -33.24 -6.07
C ASP A 121 52.68 -32.56 -7.41
N ASP A 122 52.14 -33.29 -8.38
CA ASP A 122 51.52 -32.67 -9.57
C ASP A 122 49.97 -32.76 -9.56
N ASP A 123 49.36 -33.51 -8.61
CA ASP A 123 47.90 -33.67 -8.53
C ASP A 123 47.22 -32.82 -7.43
N ASP A 124 47.96 -32.31 -6.44
CA ASP A 124 47.42 -31.45 -5.35
C ASP A 124 47.29 -29.97 -5.72
N GLU A 125 47.86 -29.53 -6.86
CA GLU A 125 47.68 -28.16 -7.36
C GLU A 125 46.26 -27.89 -7.87
N ALA A 126 45.48 -28.93 -8.22
CA ALA A 126 44.14 -28.79 -8.78
C ALA A 126 43.08 -28.31 -7.76
N ASN A 127 43.34 -28.44 -6.46
CA ASN A 127 42.36 -28.13 -5.40
C ASN A 127 42.63 -26.82 -4.64
N GLN A 128 43.71 -26.09 -4.93
CA GLN A 128 43.96 -24.81 -4.26
C GLN A 128 43.00 -23.73 -4.80
N PRO A 129 42.38 -22.92 -3.92
CA PRO A 129 41.51 -21.82 -4.35
C PRO A 129 42.31 -20.86 -5.24
N GLU A 130 41.78 -20.63 -6.43
CA GLU A 130 42.43 -19.77 -7.40
C GLU A 130 42.61 -18.35 -6.83
N PRO A 131 43.80 -17.74 -6.90
CA PRO A 131 44.02 -16.42 -6.33
C PRO A 131 43.14 -15.36 -7.01
N VAL A 132 42.55 -14.47 -6.22
CA VAL A 132 41.75 -13.33 -6.68
C VAL A 132 42.65 -12.32 -7.42
N CYS A 133 42.75 -12.48 -8.73
CA CYS A 133 43.63 -11.69 -9.59
C CYS A 133 43.09 -11.56 -11.01
N ASP A 134 43.58 -10.58 -11.78
CA ASP A 134 43.30 -10.48 -13.21
C ASP A 134 44.40 -11.22 -14.00
N LEU A 135 44.08 -11.71 -15.21
CA LEU A 135 45.08 -12.28 -16.12
C LEU A 135 45.30 -11.35 -17.31
N LEU A 136 46.55 -10.91 -17.47
CA LEU A 136 47.00 -10.21 -18.67
C LEU A 136 47.45 -11.22 -19.72
N ILE A 137 46.87 -11.18 -20.91
CA ILE A 137 47.33 -11.94 -22.08
C ILE A 137 48.15 -10.97 -22.94
N ALA A 138 49.46 -11.19 -23.00
CA ALA A 138 50.36 -10.34 -23.77
C ALA A 138 51.50 -11.11 -24.44
N SER A 139 51.95 -10.61 -25.59
CA SER A 139 53.17 -11.07 -26.29
C SER A 139 54.37 -10.25 -25.82
N LEU A 140 55.16 -10.81 -24.91
CA LEU A 140 56.28 -10.11 -24.27
C LEU A 140 57.65 -10.41 -24.90
N ALA A 141 57.76 -11.48 -25.68
CA ALA A 141 59.01 -11.89 -26.30
C ALA A 141 59.00 -11.61 -27.81
N SER A 142 60.20 -11.56 -28.40
CA SER A 142 60.39 -11.42 -29.85
C SER A 142 59.83 -12.60 -30.65
N ASP A 143 59.47 -13.70 -29.97
CA ASP A 143 58.85 -14.90 -30.55
C ASP A 143 57.38 -14.72 -30.96
N GLY A 144 56.74 -13.62 -30.56
CA GLY A 144 55.33 -13.35 -30.86
C GLY A 144 54.34 -14.22 -30.08
N GLN A 145 54.80 -15.04 -29.12
CA GLN A 145 53.90 -15.92 -28.36
C GLN A 145 53.20 -15.16 -27.25
N SER A 146 51.86 -15.24 -27.24
CA SER A 146 51.04 -14.70 -26.16
C SER A 146 51.12 -15.58 -24.93
N ARG A 147 51.44 -14.99 -23.77
CA ARG A 147 51.46 -15.68 -22.48
C ARG A 147 50.50 -15.00 -21.50
N ALA A 148 49.79 -15.79 -20.71
CA ALA A 148 48.98 -15.29 -19.60
C ALA A 148 49.88 -14.99 -18.39
N ARG A 149 49.61 -13.87 -17.71
CA ARG A 149 50.34 -13.40 -16.52
C ARG A 149 49.36 -12.94 -15.45
N ARG A 150 49.56 -13.39 -14.20
CA ARG A 150 48.77 -12.95 -13.04
C ARG A 150 49.14 -11.53 -12.66
N ILE A 151 48.16 -10.64 -12.61
CA ILE A 151 48.32 -9.23 -12.26
C ILE A 151 47.34 -8.86 -11.13
N ALA A 152 47.69 -7.84 -10.36
CA ALA A 152 46.81 -7.28 -9.34
C ALA A 152 45.49 -6.78 -9.97
N LEU A 153 44.42 -6.77 -9.16
CA LEU A 153 43.12 -6.25 -9.60
C LEU A 153 43.26 -4.81 -10.09
N LEU A 154 42.75 -4.57 -11.30
CA LEU A 154 42.87 -3.27 -11.95
C LEU A 154 41.86 -2.26 -11.38
N PRO A 155 42.32 -1.05 -10.98
CA PRO A 155 41.45 0.00 -10.44
C PRO A 155 40.57 0.66 -11.50
N LYS A 156 40.95 0.59 -12.78
CA LYS A 156 40.22 1.15 -13.92
C LYS A 156 39.85 0.06 -14.93
N TRP A 157 38.67 0.20 -15.53
CA TRP A 157 38.25 -0.70 -16.59
C TRP A 157 39.09 -0.45 -17.83
N LEU A 158 39.62 -1.54 -18.41
CA LEU A 158 40.50 -1.51 -19.57
C LEU A 158 39.97 -2.51 -20.59
N ALA A 159 39.35 -1.99 -21.66
CA ALA A 159 38.80 -2.79 -22.73
C ALA A 159 39.45 -2.43 -24.08
N PRO A 160 39.52 -3.38 -25.03
CA PRO A 160 39.94 -3.07 -26.40
C PRO A 160 38.98 -2.05 -27.05
N PRO A 161 39.46 -1.24 -28.03
CA PRO A 161 40.78 -1.33 -28.66
C PRO A 161 41.92 -0.69 -27.85
N TRP A 162 43.05 -1.38 -27.78
CA TRP A 162 44.28 -0.90 -27.14
C TRP A 162 45.00 0.12 -28.03
N LYS A 163 45.52 1.22 -27.47
CA LYS A 163 46.29 2.18 -28.28
C LYS A 163 47.68 1.59 -28.58
N PRO A 164 48.04 1.32 -29.85
CA PRO A 164 49.22 0.51 -30.18
C PRO A 164 50.54 1.05 -29.62
N ALA A 165 50.68 2.38 -29.54
CA ALA A 165 51.88 3.08 -29.11
C ALA A 165 51.89 3.47 -27.61
N GLU A 166 50.79 3.24 -26.88
CA GLU A 166 50.70 3.57 -25.46
C GLU A 166 51.31 2.44 -24.61
N ASN A 167 52.09 2.79 -23.58
CA ASN A 167 52.59 1.84 -22.60
C ASN A 167 51.60 1.71 -21.44
N TYR A 168 51.19 0.49 -21.14
CA TYR A 168 50.35 0.15 -19.99
C TYR A 168 51.20 -0.53 -18.93
N THR A 169 51.01 -0.15 -17.66
CA THR A 169 51.75 -0.70 -16.51
C THR A 169 50.83 -1.59 -15.68
N PHE A 170 51.30 -2.80 -15.36
CA PHE A 170 50.57 -3.79 -14.58
C PHE A 170 51.43 -4.27 -13.40
N SER A 171 50.83 -4.39 -12.22
CA SER A 171 51.51 -4.96 -11.05
C SER A 171 51.40 -6.48 -11.08
N MET A 172 52.51 -7.18 -11.30
CA MET A 172 52.56 -8.65 -11.39
C MET A 172 52.43 -9.29 -10.01
N LEU A 173 51.71 -10.41 -9.94
CA LEU A 173 51.62 -11.23 -8.74
C LEU A 173 52.47 -12.49 -8.87
N ASN A 174 53.17 -12.86 -7.80
CA ASN A 174 53.86 -14.15 -7.70
C ASN A 174 52.88 -15.29 -7.35
N SER A 175 53.39 -16.52 -7.25
CA SER A 175 52.59 -17.71 -6.86
C SER A 175 51.90 -17.55 -5.50
N LYS A 176 52.44 -16.72 -4.61
CA LYS A 176 51.87 -16.41 -3.28
C LYS A 176 50.89 -15.22 -3.29
N GLY A 177 50.51 -14.70 -4.47
CA GLY A 177 49.60 -13.56 -4.60
C GLY A 177 50.18 -12.22 -4.14
N LYS A 178 51.49 -12.12 -3.89
CA LYS A 178 52.15 -10.85 -3.53
C LYS A 178 52.64 -10.14 -4.78
N VAL A 179 52.52 -8.81 -4.79
CA VAL A 179 53.07 -7.97 -5.86
C VAL A 179 54.58 -8.17 -5.91
N SER A 180 55.09 -8.64 -7.06
CA SER A 180 56.52 -8.92 -7.23
C SER A 180 57.24 -7.82 -8.01
N THR A 181 56.67 -7.40 -9.13
CA THR A 181 57.34 -6.55 -10.15
C THR A 181 56.31 -5.79 -10.97
N GLU A 182 56.65 -4.59 -11.44
CA GLU A 182 55.84 -3.89 -12.45
C GLU A 182 56.19 -4.37 -13.87
N LEU A 183 55.17 -4.69 -14.65
CA LEU A 183 55.30 -5.06 -16.06
C LEU A 183 54.77 -3.93 -16.93
N ARG A 184 55.61 -3.40 -17.82
CA ARG A 184 55.22 -2.40 -18.83
C ARG A 184 55.04 -3.08 -20.19
N VAL A 185 53.89 -2.91 -20.80
CA VAL A 185 53.51 -3.54 -22.07
C VAL A 185 52.96 -2.50 -23.03
N LEU A 186 53.48 -2.46 -24.26
CA LEU A 186 52.91 -1.63 -25.34
C LEU A 186 51.52 -2.16 -25.71
N GLY A 187 50.56 -1.27 -25.99
CA GLY A 187 49.19 -1.67 -26.31
C GLY A 187 49.07 -2.66 -27.47
N ARG A 188 49.95 -2.57 -28.47
CA ARG A 188 50.00 -3.54 -29.60
C ARG A 188 50.34 -4.97 -29.18
N ASN A 189 50.96 -5.15 -28.02
CA ASN A 189 51.35 -6.45 -27.50
C ASN A 189 50.30 -7.03 -26.53
N ILE A 190 49.25 -6.28 -26.19
CA ILE A 190 48.18 -6.74 -25.30
C ILE A 190 47.14 -7.47 -26.14
N GLY A 191 47.05 -8.80 -25.96
CA GLY A 191 46.02 -9.63 -26.56
C GLY A 191 44.68 -9.46 -25.86
N GLY A 192 44.69 -9.20 -24.55
CA GLY A 192 43.49 -8.93 -23.77
C GLY A 192 43.72 -9.02 -22.26
N ILE A 193 42.68 -8.73 -21.50
CA ILE A 193 42.65 -8.90 -20.05
C ILE A 193 41.47 -9.80 -19.72
N GLN A 194 41.72 -10.90 -19.00
CA GLN A 194 40.66 -11.73 -18.45
C GLN A 194 40.50 -11.36 -16.98
N TYR A 195 39.43 -10.63 -16.70
CA TYR A 195 39.09 -10.24 -15.35
C TYR A 195 38.69 -11.44 -14.50
N TYR A 196 39.04 -11.42 -13.21
CA TYR A 196 38.66 -12.47 -12.25
C TYR A 196 37.19 -12.88 -12.38
N GLU A 197 36.29 -11.89 -12.41
CA GLU A 197 34.85 -12.03 -12.50
C GLU A 197 34.41 -12.77 -13.78
N GLN A 198 34.99 -12.42 -14.94
CA GLN A 198 34.71 -13.12 -16.21
C GLN A 198 35.18 -14.57 -16.18
N ARG A 199 36.31 -14.84 -15.53
CA ARG A 199 36.85 -16.19 -15.40
C ARG A 199 35.97 -17.05 -14.50
N MET A 200 35.49 -16.49 -13.39
CA MET A 200 34.54 -17.19 -12.51
C MET A 200 33.20 -17.46 -13.21
N LEU A 201 32.69 -16.49 -13.99
CA LEU A 201 31.50 -16.70 -14.81
C LEU A 201 31.68 -17.82 -15.84
N ARG A 202 32.83 -17.86 -16.54
CA ARG A 202 33.16 -18.94 -17.48
C ARG A 202 33.24 -20.28 -16.77
N ARG A 203 33.95 -20.38 -15.64
CA ARG A 203 34.03 -21.62 -14.86
C ARG A 203 32.65 -22.10 -14.40
N ALA A 204 31.80 -21.20 -13.93
CA ALA A 204 30.41 -21.52 -13.57
C ALA A 204 29.62 -22.04 -14.78
N ALA A 205 29.80 -21.44 -15.95
CA ALA A 205 29.19 -21.88 -17.20
C ALA A 205 29.74 -23.26 -17.65
N ASP A 206 31.04 -23.51 -17.49
CA ASP A 206 31.69 -24.79 -17.80
C ASP A 206 31.16 -25.92 -16.92
N GLN A 207 30.94 -25.67 -15.61
CA GLN A 207 30.30 -26.65 -14.71
C GLN A 207 28.94 -27.11 -15.25
N LEU A 208 28.25 -26.22 -15.95
CA LEU A 208 26.93 -26.44 -16.51
C LEU A 208 26.94 -26.75 -18.00
N GLN A 209 28.12 -26.89 -18.62
CA GLN A 209 28.29 -27.12 -20.06
C GLN A 209 27.48 -26.13 -20.92
N MET A 210 27.53 -24.84 -20.56
CA MET A 210 26.80 -23.78 -21.24
C MET A 210 27.70 -22.61 -21.60
N ASP A 211 27.25 -21.81 -22.57
CA ASP A 211 27.95 -20.58 -22.90
C ASP A 211 27.78 -19.54 -21.77
N PRO A 212 28.86 -18.84 -21.36
CA PRO A 212 28.81 -17.86 -20.26
C PRO A 212 27.89 -16.67 -20.56
N LEU A 213 27.73 -16.28 -21.83
CA LEU A 213 26.80 -15.24 -22.22
C LEU A 213 25.36 -15.73 -22.08
N VAL A 214 25.08 -17.01 -22.36
CA VAL A 214 23.75 -17.59 -22.12
C VAL A 214 23.43 -17.64 -20.64
N LEU A 215 24.40 -18.03 -19.81
CA LEU A 215 24.24 -18.05 -18.35
C LEU A 215 23.94 -16.66 -17.78
N ALA A 216 24.66 -15.64 -18.23
CA ALA A 216 24.49 -14.25 -17.78
C ALA A 216 23.38 -13.47 -18.49
N SER A 217 22.79 -14.02 -19.56
CA SER A 217 21.73 -13.34 -20.31
C SER A 217 20.45 -13.31 -19.48
N PRO A 218 19.75 -12.17 -19.38
CA PRO A 218 18.48 -12.11 -18.67
C PRO A 218 17.48 -13.04 -19.35
N LEU A 219 16.94 -14.00 -18.59
CA LEU A 219 15.95 -14.93 -19.11
C LEU A 219 14.68 -14.16 -19.52
N PRO A 220 14.13 -14.40 -20.73
CA PRO A 220 12.92 -13.72 -21.17
C PRO A 220 11.73 -14.15 -20.30
N LEU A 221 11.09 -13.18 -19.65
CA LEU A 221 10.01 -13.39 -18.67
C LEU A 221 8.90 -14.34 -19.18
N ASN A 222 8.53 -14.23 -20.46
CA ASN A 222 7.47 -15.03 -21.06
C ASN A 222 7.85 -16.52 -21.17
N LYS A 223 9.13 -16.84 -21.43
CA LYS A 223 9.61 -18.23 -21.49
C LYS A 223 9.86 -18.83 -20.10
N LEU A 224 10.01 -17.98 -19.08
CA LEU A 224 10.23 -18.44 -17.71
C LEU A 224 8.99 -19.08 -17.10
N LEU A 225 7.81 -18.71 -17.61
CA LEU A 225 6.56 -19.02 -16.96
C LEU A 225 5.89 -20.26 -17.55
N ASP A 226 5.75 -20.38 -18.88
CA ASP A 226 4.81 -21.33 -19.49
C ASP A 226 5.37 -22.69 -19.94
N GLU A 227 6.68 -22.82 -20.09
CA GLU A 227 7.25 -24.07 -20.62
C GLU A 227 7.94 -24.82 -19.49
N THR A 228 7.50 -26.04 -19.18
CA THR A 228 8.38 -27.03 -18.53
C THR A 228 9.69 -26.96 -19.29
N PRO A 229 10.85 -26.71 -18.64
CA PRO A 229 12.10 -26.52 -19.35
C PRO A 229 12.23 -27.69 -20.33
N ALA A 230 12.27 -27.38 -21.63
CA ALA A 230 12.32 -28.41 -22.66
C ALA A 230 13.44 -29.37 -22.30
N ALA A 231 13.19 -30.69 -22.37
CA ALA A 231 14.19 -31.68 -21.99
C ALA A 231 15.51 -31.38 -22.72
N GLY A 232 16.59 -31.14 -21.97
CA GLY A 232 17.87 -30.67 -22.51
C GLY A 232 18.09 -29.15 -22.48
N SER A 233 17.18 -28.37 -21.88
CA SER A 233 17.41 -26.96 -21.59
C SER A 233 18.66 -26.82 -20.71
N PRO A 234 19.53 -25.83 -20.97
CA PRO A 234 20.69 -25.55 -20.12
C PRO A 234 20.35 -25.37 -18.63
N PHE A 235 19.11 -24.99 -18.35
CA PHE A 235 18.57 -24.73 -17.02
C PHE A 235 17.71 -25.87 -16.47
N ASP A 236 17.72 -27.03 -17.12
CA ASP A 236 17.06 -28.23 -16.62
C ASP A 236 17.88 -28.83 -15.46
N LEU A 237 17.41 -28.60 -14.24
CA LEU A 237 17.99 -29.13 -13.00
C LEU A 237 17.25 -30.38 -12.52
N ALA A 238 16.60 -31.14 -13.41
CA ALA A 238 15.91 -32.37 -13.04
C ALA A 238 16.87 -33.47 -12.54
N SER A 239 18.08 -33.58 -13.11
CA SER A 239 19.05 -34.60 -12.71
C SER A 239 19.87 -34.19 -11.47
N PRO A 240 20.20 -35.13 -10.57
CA PRO A 240 20.98 -34.84 -9.36
C PRO A 240 22.40 -34.33 -9.67
N GLU A 241 23.02 -34.83 -10.75
CA GLU A 241 24.33 -34.35 -11.21
C GLU A 241 24.27 -32.88 -11.65
N ARG A 242 23.22 -32.49 -12.37
CA ARG A 242 22.99 -31.08 -12.76
C ARG A 242 22.70 -30.20 -11.56
N GLN A 243 21.96 -30.70 -10.56
CA GLN A 243 21.73 -29.96 -9.31
C GLN A 243 23.04 -29.72 -8.54
N GLN A 244 23.92 -30.72 -8.48
CA GLN A 244 25.23 -30.57 -7.84
C GLN A 244 26.13 -29.58 -8.62
N ALA A 245 26.14 -29.68 -9.96
CA ALA A 245 26.86 -28.74 -10.82
C ALA A 245 26.33 -27.31 -10.66
N ALA A 246 25.02 -27.13 -10.59
CA ALA A 246 24.40 -25.84 -10.34
C ALA A 246 24.74 -25.29 -8.95
N GLN A 247 24.79 -26.13 -7.92
CA GLN A 247 25.21 -25.69 -6.59
C GLN A 247 26.67 -25.21 -6.60
N ARG A 248 27.58 -25.96 -7.23
CA ARG A 248 28.98 -25.52 -7.41
C ARG A 248 29.08 -24.20 -8.17
N ALA A 249 28.28 -24.03 -9.22
CA ALA A 249 28.22 -22.79 -9.99
C ALA A 249 27.68 -21.62 -9.15
N ILE A 250 26.63 -21.84 -8.35
CA ILE A 250 26.09 -20.85 -7.40
C ILE A 250 27.18 -20.43 -6.41
N ASP A 251 27.86 -21.38 -5.78
CA ASP A 251 28.91 -21.10 -4.81
C ASP A 251 30.05 -20.26 -5.44
N LEU A 252 30.49 -20.63 -6.65
CA LEU A 252 31.50 -19.87 -7.40
C LEU A 252 31.04 -18.43 -7.70
N LEU A 253 29.80 -18.25 -8.16
CA LEU A 253 29.27 -16.93 -8.51
C LEU A 253 29.08 -16.06 -7.25
N THR A 254 28.58 -16.64 -6.15
CA THR A 254 28.43 -15.94 -4.87
C THR A 254 29.79 -15.49 -4.33
N THR A 255 30.81 -16.36 -4.36
CA THR A 255 32.18 -15.97 -3.99
C THR A 255 32.71 -14.87 -4.91
N ALA A 256 32.51 -14.97 -6.22
CA ALA A 256 32.98 -13.96 -7.17
C ALA A 256 32.34 -12.57 -6.94
N ILE A 257 31.03 -12.53 -6.64
CA ILE A 257 30.31 -11.29 -6.30
C ILE A 257 30.84 -10.71 -4.98
N GLY A 258 31.02 -11.54 -3.95
CA GLY A 258 31.56 -11.10 -2.66
C GLY A 258 32.98 -10.51 -2.78
N GLU A 259 33.85 -11.15 -3.55
CA GLU A 259 35.20 -10.64 -3.82
C GLU A 259 35.18 -9.35 -4.64
N HIS A 260 34.28 -9.23 -5.62
CA HIS A 260 34.08 -8.00 -6.36
C HIS A 260 33.66 -6.84 -5.45
N ASP A 261 32.65 -7.06 -4.61
CA ASP A 261 32.15 -6.04 -3.68
C ASP A 261 33.22 -5.65 -2.65
N SER A 262 34.01 -6.61 -2.17
CA SER A 262 35.18 -6.35 -1.33
C SER A 262 36.24 -5.50 -2.06
N ALA A 263 36.52 -5.79 -3.33
CA ALA A 263 37.46 -5.04 -4.14
C ALA A 263 36.98 -3.60 -4.41
N VAL A 264 35.68 -3.38 -4.62
CA VAL A 264 35.06 -2.04 -4.73
C VAL A 264 35.22 -1.27 -3.42
N GLN A 265 34.89 -1.88 -2.28
CA GLN A 265 35.05 -1.25 -0.95
C GLN A 265 36.51 -0.86 -0.66
N ARG A 266 37.48 -1.70 -1.07
CA ARG A 266 38.92 -1.44 -0.95
C ARG A 266 39.47 -0.50 -2.03
N ARG A 267 38.62 0.02 -2.93
CA ARG A 267 38.99 0.88 -4.06
C ARG A 267 39.96 0.22 -5.07
N LEU A 268 39.99 -1.11 -5.11
CA LEU A 268 40.71 -1.89 -6.11
C LEU A 268 39.93 -2.01 -7.43
N ARG A 269 38.63 -1.70 -7.40
CA ARG A 269 37.73 -1.54 -8.56
C ARG A 269 37.01 -0.20 -8.43
N ALA A 270 37.60 0.88 -8.91
CA ALA A 270 37.07 2.24 -8.69
C ALA A 270 36.14 2.73 -9.82
N ASP A 271 36.21 2.11 -11.00
CA ASP A 271 35.46 2.49 -12.19
C ASP A 271 34.05 1.87 -12.20
N SER A 272 33.02 2.68 -12.49
CA SER A 272 31.63 2.20 -12.58
C SER A 272 31.42 1.22 -13.75
N ALA A 273 32.30 1.21 -14.75
CA ALA A 273 32.27 0.22 -15.83
C ALA A 273 32.46 -1.22 -15.32
N PHE A 274 33.12 -1.42 -14.18
CA PHE A 274 33.21 -2.74 -13.54
C PHE A 274 31.83 -3.25 -13.07
N GLN A 275 30.98 -2.36 -12.58
CA GLN A 275 29.62 -2.71 -12.17
C GLN A 275 28.82 -3.25 -13.35
N SER A 276 28.80 -2.52 -14.48
CA SER A 276 28.00 -2.88 -15.65
C SER A 276 28.55 -4.08 -16.41
N HIS A 277 29.87 -4.20 -16.58
CA HIS A 277 30.47 -5.21 -17.45
C HIS A 277 30.90 -6.49 -16.73
N LEU A 278 31.13 -6.45 -15.40
CA LEU A 278 31.57 -7.62 -14.64
C LEU A 278 30.55 -8.06 -13.60
N ARG A 279 30.13 -7.15 -12.71
CA ARG A 279 29.25 -7.51 -11.59
C ARG A 279 27.84 -7.87 -12.06
N GLN A 280 27.23 -7.06 -12.91
CA GLN A 280 25.85 -7.30 -13.38
C GLN A 280 25.69 -8.65 -14.10
N PRO A 281 26.60 -9.08 -15.00
CA PRO A 281 26.58 -10.44 -15.55
C PRO A 281 26.65 -11.57 -14.51
N LEU A 282 27.46 -11.40 -13.46
CA LEU A 282 27.55 -12.39 -12.38
C LEU A 282 26.24 -12.47 -11.58
N VAL A 283 25.67 -11.32 -11.22
CA VAL A 283 24.38 -11.25 -10.51
C VAL A 283 23.26 -11.84 -11.36
N ALA A 284 23.23 -11.54 -12.67
CA ALA A 284 22.27 -12.11 -13.60
C ALA A 284 22.41 -13.64 -13.72
N ALA A 285 23.65 -14.15 -13.80
CA ALA A 285 23.94 -15.57 -13.81
C ALA A 285 23.48 -16.28 -12.52
N LEU A 286 23.81 -15.71 -11.36
CA LEU A 286 23.40 -16.25 -10.06
C LEU A 286 21.87 -16.27 -9.95
N PHE A 287 21.21 -15.18 -10.32
CA PHE A 287 19.75 -15.09 -10.37
C PHE A 287 19.15 -16.18 -11.26
N ASN A 288 19.66 -16.36 -12.48
CA ASN A 288 19.15 -17.36 -13.41
C ASN A 288 19.26 -18.80 -12.85
N LEU A 289 20.36 -19.14 -12.17
CA LEU A 289 20.53 -20.46 -11.56
C LEU A 289 19.63 -20.67 -10.35
N GLU A 290 19.57 -19.71 -9.44
CA GLU A 290 18.70 -19.78 -8.27
C GLU A 290 17.23 -19.87 -8.69
N PHE A 291 16.83 -19.08 -9.68
CA PHE A 291 15.49 -19.12 -10.26
C PHE A 291 15.19 -20.46 -10.93
N SER A 292 16.14 -21.04 -11.64
CA SER A 292 16.00 -22.38 -12.24
C SER A 292 15.86 -23.46 -11.16
N ARG A 293 16.55 -23.32 -10.03
CA ARG A 293 16.43 -24.21 -8.87
C ARG A 293 15.03 -24.12 -8.24
N ILE A 294 14.49 -22.92 -8.09
CA ILE A 294 13.11 -22.69 -7.63
C ILE A 294 12.12 -23.38 -8.58
N ARG A 295 12.29 -23.23 -9.91
CA ARG A 295 11.43 -23.90 -10.90
C ARG A 295 11.50 -25.42 -10.83
N ALA A 296 12.70 -25.97 -10.66
CA ALA A 296 12.86 -27.41 -10.47
C ALA A 296 12.14 -27.91 -9.21
N MET A 297 12.22 -27.18 -8.09
CA MET A 297 11.45 -27.50 -6.88
C MET A 297 9.94 -27.42 -7.11
N TYR A 298 9.47 -26.42 -7.86
CA TYR A 298 8.06 -26.29 -8.25
C TYR A 298 7.57 -27.48 -9.07
N HIS A 299 8.31 -27.88 -10.11
CA HIS A 299 7.96 -29.05 -10.94
C HIS A 299 8.02 -30.38 -10.17
N GLN A 300 8.89 -30.48 -9.16
CA GLN A 300 8.94 -31.62 -8.23
C GLN A 300 7.83 -31.58 -7.16
N GLN A 301 6.87 -30.63 -7.25
CA GLN A 301 5.80 -30.41 -6.27
C GLN A 301 6.32 -30.11 -4.84
N ARG A 302 7.55 -29.63 -4.70
CA ARG A 302 8.16 -29.22 -3.41
C ARG A 302 7.82 -27.76 -3.11
N PHE A 303 6.54 -27.42 -3.10
CA PHE A 303 6.06 -26.03 -3.06
C PHE A 303 6.57 -25.23 -1.86
N ALA A 304 6.56 -25.80 -0.66
CA ALA A 304 7.07 -25.12 0.54
C ALA A 304 8.54 -24.71 0.41
N GLN A 305 9.37 -25.54 -0.22
CA GLN A 305 10.80 -25.25 -0.41
C GLN A 305 11.01 -24.23 -1.52
N ALA A 306 10.23 -24.31 -2.60
CA ALA A 306 10.23 -23.31 -3.66
C ALA A 306 9.87 -21.93 -3.12
N LEU A 307 8.83 -21.83 -2.28
CA LEU A 307 8.39 -20.58 -1.65
C LEU A 307 9.45 -19.99 -0.72
N ALA A 308 10.05 -20.81 0.15
CA ALA A 308 11.12 -20.35 1.02
C ALA A 308 12.34 -19.85 0.22
N ALA A 309 12.62 -20.47 -0.93
CA ALA A 309 13.67 -20.00 -1.84
C ALA A 309 13.29 -18.70 -2.56
N CYS A 310 12.02 -18.53 -2.97
CA CYS A 310 11.51 -17.26 -3.49
C CYS A 310 11.62 -16.13 -2.48
N ASP A 311 11.27 -16.34 -1.21
CA ASP A 311 11.38 -15.31 -0.17
C ASP A 311 12.82 -14.88 0.06
N ARG A 312 13.74 -15.85 0.11
CA ARG A 312 15.17 -15.55 0.22
C ARG A 312 15.66 -14.72 -0.97
N LEU A 313 15.20 -15.04 -2.17
CA LEU A 313 15.59 -14.32 -3.38
C LEU A 313 15.00 -12.90 -3.44
N LEU A 314 13.72 -12.73 -3.07
CA LEU A 314 13.06 -11.41 -2.96
C LEU A 314 13.66 -10.52 -1.87
N GLY A 315 14.27 -11.11 -0.83
CA GLY A 315 14.99 -10.37 0.21
C GLY A 315 16.38 -9.86 -0.22
N GLN A 316 16.87 -10.21 -1.41
CA GLN A 316 18.18 -9.76 -1.87
C GLN A 316 18.09 -8.34 -2.43
N PRO A 317 18.92 -7.38 -1.95
CA PRO A 317 18.87 -5.98 -2.37
C PRO A 317 19.30 -5.77 -3.83
N ASP A 318 20.05 -6.71 -4.39
CA ASP A 318 20.55 -6.68 -5.78
C ASP A 318 19.52 -7.19 -6.80
N LEU A 319 18.35 -7.63 -6.34
CA LEU A 319 17.31 -8.14 -7.22
C LEU A 319 16.68 -6.96 -8.00
N GLY A 320 17.15 -6.72 -9.22
CA GLY A 320 16.58 -5.68 -10.07
C GLY A 320 15.08 -5.91 -10.33
N THR A 321 14.37 -4.87 -10.76
CA THR A 321 12.91 -4.89 -10.98
C THR A 321 12.41 -6.03 -11.86
N ARG A 322 13.21 -6.43 -12.87
CA ARG A 322 12.90 -7.60 -13.73
C ARG A 322 13.00 -8.93 -12.97
N GLY A 323 14.02 -9.08 -12.12
CA GLY A 323 14.21 -10.26 -11.29
C GLY A 323 13.07 -10.41 -10.28
N GLU A 324 12.71 -9.32 -9.60
CA GLU A 324 11.54 -9.28 -8.72
C GLU A 324 10.28 -9.75 -9.44
N ALA A 325 9.99 -9.19 -10.62
CA ALA A 325 8.80 -9.54 -11.39
C ALA A 325 8.76 -11.03 -11.79
N ALA A 326 9.90 -11.61 -12.18
CA ALA A 326 9.99 -13.03 -12.50
C ALA A 326 9.77 -13.92 -11.27
N VAL A 327 10.35 -13.57 -10.12
CA VAL A 327 10.16 -14.32 -8.86
C VAL A 327 8.72 -14.23 -8.40
N HIS A 328 8.12 -13.04 -8.42
CA HIS A 328 6.70 -12.87 -8.10
C HIS A 328 5.80 -13.71 -8.99
N ALA A 329 6.06 -13.78 -10.30
CA ALA A 329 5.24 -14.57 -11.20
C ALA A 329 5.32 -16.09 -10.94
N VAL A 330 6.46 -16.60 -10.44
CA VAL A 330 6.56 -18.00 -9.98
C VAL A 330 5.84 -18.20 -8.67
N VAL A 331 6.04 -17.31 -7.69
CA VAL A 331 5.31 -17.36 -6.41
C VAL A 331 3.80 -17.33 -6.65
N GLU A 332 3.35 -16.49 -7.56
CA GLU A 332 1.95 -16.38 -7.97
C GLU A 332 1.42 -17.71 -8.53
N ARG A 333 2.17 -18.40 -9.40
CA ARG A 333 1.79 -19.74 -9.86
C ARG A 333 1.78 -20.76 -8.72
N VAL A 334 2.81 -20.78 -7.89
CA VAL A 334 2.94 -21.76 -6.80
C VAL A 334 1.79 -21.66 -5.80
N LEU A 335 1.45 -20.44 -5.40
CA LEU A 335 0.43 -20.20 -4.38
C LEU A 335 -1.00 -20.24 -4.94
N LEU A 336 -1.22 -19.83 -6.19
CA LEU A 336 -2.56 -19.73 -6.75
C LEU A 336 -2.98 -20.94 -7.59
N GLU A 337 -2.10 -21.83 -8.03
CA GLU A 337 -2.53 -23.01 -8.80
C GLU A 337 -3.55 -23.86 -8.03
N PRO A 338 -3.34 -24.16 -6.73
CA PRO A 338 -4.36 -24.84 -5.93
C PRO A 338 -5.69 -24.06 -5.86
N ALA A 339 -5.64 -22.72 -5.89
CA ALA A 339 -6.83 -21.88 -5.83
C ALA A 339 -7.62 -21.95 -7.15
N PHE A 340 -6.92 -21.98 -8.29
CA PHE A 340 -7.53 -22.22 -9.59
C PHE A 340 -8.15 -23.62 -9.70
N GLU A 341 -7.49 -24.65 -9.16
CA GLU A 341 -8.03 -26.01 -9.11
C GLU A 341 -9.31 -26.08 -8.25
N ALA A 342 -9.28 -25.47 -7.06
CA ALA A 342 -10.44 -25.36 -6.19
C ALA A 342 -11.61 -24.61 -6.86
N ALA A 343 -11.33 -23.50 -7.56
CA ALA A 343 -12.35 -22.77 -8.33
C ALA A 343 -12.98 -23.63 -9.44
N ARG A 344 -12.19 -24.47 -10.13
CA ARG A 344 -12.70 -25.42 -11.15
C ARG A 344 -13.56 -26.52 -10.53
N ALA A 345 -13.22 -26.97 -9.32
CA ALA A 345 -13.99 -27.93 -8.54
C ALA A 345 -15.23 -27.31 -7.86
N ALA A 346 -15.48 -26.01 -8.05
CA ALA A 346 -16.51 -25.23 -7.36
C ALA A 346 -16.36 -25.19 -5.82
N ASP A 347 -15.15 -25.45 -5.31
CA ASP A 347 -14.79 -25.22 -3.90
C ASP A 347 -14.29 -23.78 -3.73
N TYR A 348 -15.25 -22.84 -3.68
CA TYR A 348 -14.95 -21.42 -3.58
C TYR A 348 -14.38 -21.01 -2.21
N GLU A 349 -14.63 -21.78 -1.15
CA GLU A 349 -14.10 -21.50 0.18
C GLU A 349 -12.59 -21.73 0.23
N THR A 350 -12.13 -22.88 -0.26
CA THR A 350 -10.70 -23.17 -0.40
C THR A 350 -10.03 -22.19 -1.36
N CYS A 351 -10.66 -21.92 -2.51
CA CYS A 351 -10.15 -20.95 -3.48
C CYS A 351 -9.95 -19.56 -2.86
N ARG A 352 -10.93 -19.06 -2.08
CA ARG A 352 -10.82 -17.76 -1.42
C ARG A 352 -9.75 -17.76 -0.34
N THR A 353 -9.68 -18.79 0.49
CA THR A 353 -8.67 -18.90 1.55
C THR A 353 -7.26 -18.78 0.98
N GLN A 354 -6.98 -19.48 -0.12
CA GLN A 354 -5.68 -19.45 -0.78
C GLN A 354 -5.41 -18.12 -1.50
N LEU A 355 -6.43 -17.53 -2.14
CA LEU A 355 -6.31 -16.20 -2.73
C LEU A 355 -6.05 -15.13 -1.66
N ASP A 356 -6.76 -15.17 -0.53
CA ASP A 356 -6.59 -14.25 0.60
C ASP A 356 -5.23 -14.45 1.28
N GLU A 357 -4.72 -15.67 1.40
CA GLU A 357 -3.36 -15.95 1.89
C GLU A 357 -2.30 -15.33 0.96
N TYR A 358 -2.45 -15.50 -0.35
CA TYR A 358 -1.56 -14.91 -1.34
C TYR A 358 -1.60 -13.37 -1.31
N LEU A 359 -2.80 -12.76 -1.33
CA LEU A 359 -2.97 -11.31 -1.24
C LEU A 359 -2.49 -10.77 0.12
N THR A 360 -2.53 -11.61 1.15
CA THR A 360 -1.97 -11.28 2.47
C THR A 360 -0.46 -11.16 2.41
N ARG A 361 0.20 -12.00 1.63
CA ARG A 361 1.65 -11.98 1.51
C ARG A 361 2.14 -10.87 0.57
N TYR A 362 1.37 -10.56 -0.48
CA TYR A 362 1.74 -9.57 -1.51
C TYR A 362 0.66 -8.49 -1.71
N PRO A 363 0.38 -7.66 -0.69
CA PRO A 363 -0.75 -6.73 -0.70
C PRO A 363 -0.64 -5.61 -1.76
N LEU A 364 0.58 -5.18 -2.11
CA LEU A 364 0.80 -4.08 -3.06
C LEU A 364 0.98 -4.54 -4.51
N LYS A 365 1.35 -5.81 -4.72
CA LYS A 365 1.63 -6.38 -6.04
C LYS A 365 0.83 -7.68 -6.17
N PRO A 366 -0.51 -7.60 -6.34
CA PRO A 366 -1.35 -8.80 -6.43
C PRO A 366 -0.97 -9.69 -7.62
N GLY A 367 -0.34 -9.17 -8.67
CA GLY A 367 -0.02 -9.98 -9.85
C GLY A 367 -1.24 -10.23 -10.75
N ALA A 368 -0.98 -10.71 -11.97
CA ALA A 368 -1.99 -10.77 -13.02
C ALA A 368 -2.95 -11.95 -12.86
N ARG A 369 -2.46 -13.11 -12.40
CA ARG A 369 -3.27 -14.32 -12.16
C ARG A 369 -4.17 -14.15 -10.95
N ALA A 370 -3.70 -13.50 -9.88
CA ALA A 370 -4.54 -13.23 -8.71
C ALA A 370 -5.72 -12.32 -9.08
N VAL A 371 -5.44 -11.26 -9.86
CA VAL A 371 -6.47 -10.37 -10.40
C VAL A 371 -7.43 -11.15 -11.30
N GLN A 372 -6.92 -11.96 -12.22
CA GLN A 372 -7.76 -12.80 -13.09
C GLN A 372 -8.68 -13.74 -12.29
N LEU A 373 -8.14 -14.43 -11.28
CA LEU A 373 -8.92 -15.33 -10.43
C LEU A 373 -10.01 -14.58 -9.67
N ARG A 374 -9.63 -13.47 -9.02
CA ARG A 374 -10.55 -12.60 -8.28
C ARG A 374 -11.66 -12.09 -9.18
N ASP A 375 -11.32 -11.52 -10.33
CA ASP A 375 -12.28 -10.92 -11.26
C ASP A 375 -13.21 -12.00 -11.84
N GLY A 376 -12.72 -13.23 -12.05
CA GLY A 376 -13.54 -14.38 -12.44
C GLY A 376 -14.54 -14.79 -11.36
N LEU A 377 -14.15 -14.78 -10.08
CA LEU A 377 -15.05 -15.05 -8.95
C LEU A 377 -16.11 -13.95 -8.80
N ILE A 378 -15.69 -12.67 -8.91
CA ILE A 378 -16.59 -11.51 -8.85
C ILE A 378 -17.62 -11.58 -9.97
N ALA A 379 -17.18 -11.75 -11.22
CA ALA A 379 -18.08 -11.83 -12.38
C ALA A 379 -19.11 -12.96 -12.23
N LYS A 380 -18.71 -14.11 -11.67
CA LYS A 380 -19.62 -15.22 -11.41
C LYS A 380 -20.63 -14.91 -10.30
N ALA A 381 -20.21 -14.23 -9.23
CA ALA A 381 -21.10 -13.79 -8.16
C ALA A 381 -22.09 -12.72 -8.65
N GLU A 382 -21.63 -11.75 -9.45
CA GLU A 382 -22.48 -10.73 -10.07
C GLU A 382 -23.56 -11.34 -10.97
N GLN A 383 -23.22 -12.35 -11.77
CA GLN A 383 -24.21 -13.08 -12.58
C GLN A 383 -25.32 -13.72 -11.73
N LEU A 384 -24.97 -14.25 -10.55
CA LEU A 384 -25.97 -14.80 -9.62
C LEU A 384 -26.82 -13.70 -8.99
N VAL A 385 -26.23 -12.55 -8.64
CA VAL A 385 -26.97 -11.39 -8.13
C VAL A 385 -27.98 -10.87 -9.14
N THR A 386 -27.58 -10.69 -10.40
CA THR A 386 -28.50 -10.25 -11.46
C THR A 386 -29.67 -11.22 -11.62
N ARG A 387 -29.41 -12.54 -11.55
CA ARG A 387 -30.47 -13.56 -11.57
C ARG A 387 -31.36 -13.54 -10.34
N ALA A 388 -30.78 -13.29 -9.16
CA ALA A 388 -31.52 -13.16 -7.91
C ALA A 388 -32.50 -12.00 -7.96
N GLN A 389 -32.07 -10.83 -8.45
CA GLN A 389 -32.92 -9.66 -8.62
C GLN A 389 -34.04 -9.89 -9.63
N ALA A 390 -33.73 -10.50 -10.78
CA ALA A 390 -34.72 -10.79 -11.82
C ALA A 390 -35.82 -11.77 -11.36
N ASN A 391 -35.45 -12.74 -10.51
CA ASN A 391 -36.37 -13.77 -10.02
C ASN A 391 -36.92 -13.50 -8.61
N ASN A 392 -36.49 -12.42 -7.96
CA ASN A 392 -36.77 -12.14 -6.55
C ASN A 392 -36.43 -13.31 -5.61
N ASP A 393 -35.32 -14.03 -5.87
CA ASP A 393 -34.93 -15.24 -5.13
C ASP A 393 -33.71 -14.99 -4.21
N PRO A 394 -33.91 -14.93 -2.88
CA PRO A 394 -32.81 -14.70 -1.94
C PRO A 394 -31.79 -15.85 -1.87
N LYS A 395 -32.14 -17.07 -2.28
CA LYS A 395 -31.20 -18.21 -2.25
C LYS A 395 -30.04 -18.02 -3.22
N LEU A 396 -30.28 -17.37 -4.36
CA LEU A 396 -29.24 -17.04 -5.33
C LEU A 396 -28.24 -16.01 -4.76
N LEU A 397 -28.67 -15.12 -3.85
CA LEU A 397 -27.77 -14.24 -3.12
C LEU A 397 -26.90 -15.00 -2.12
N ASP A 398 -27.42 -16.05 -1.49
CA ASP A 398 -26.63 -16.92 -0.62
C ASP A 398 -25.59 -17.71 -1.42
N GLU A 399 -25.91 -18.16 -2.62
CA GLU A 399 -24.93 -18.76 -3.54
C GLU A 399 -23.88 -17.74 -4.00
N ALA A 400 -24.28 -16.52 -4.34
CA ALA A 400 -23.34 -15.44 -4.67
C ALA A 400 -22.40 -15.16 -3.49
N ALA A 401 -22.92 -15.11 -2.26
CA ALA A 401 -22.15 -14.94 -1.04
C ALA A 401 -21.16 -16.09 -0.82
N LYS A 402 -21.56 -17.33 -1.14
CA LYS A 402 -20.69 -18.50 -1.10
C LYS A 402 -19.57 -18.45 -2.13
N ILE A 403 -19.68 -17.69 -3.21
CA ILE A 403 -18.60 -17.49 -4.20
C ILE A 403 -17.71 -16.33 -3.80
N TRP A 404 -18.30 -15.17 -3.51
CA TRP A 404 -17.59 -13.96 -3.15
C TRP A 404 -18.35 -13.18 -2.06
N PRO A 405 -18.07 -13.44 -0.78
CA PRO A 405 -18.78 -12.80 0.34
C PRO A 405 -18.57 -11.28 0.39
N ARG A 406 -17.44 -10.79 -0.14
CA ARG A 406 -17.07 -9.36 -0.18
C ARG A 406 -17.62 -8.65 -1.41
N LEU A 407 -18.61 -9.22 -2.10
CA LEU A 407 -19.23 -8.55 -3.25
C LEU A 407 -19.94 -7.30 -2.74
N PRO A 408 -19.70 -6.12 -3.35
CA PRO A 408 -20.33 -4.88 -2.92
C PRO A 408 -21.86 -5.02 -2.87
N ASP A 409 -22.44 -4.54 -1.76
CA ASP A 409 -23.89 -4.45 -1.53
C ASP A 409 -24.68 -5.78 -1.53
N LEU A 410 -24.01 -6.94 -1.49
CA LEU A 410 -24.69 -8.25 -1.46
C LEU A 410 -25.62 -8.40 -0.25
N ASP A 411 -25.14 -8.01 0.94
CA ASP A 411 -25.96 -8.02 2.15
C ASP A 411 -27.07 -6.97 2.13
N GLY A 412 -26.85 -5.83 1.49
CA GLY A 412 -27.86 -4.78 1.33
C GLY A 412 -29.01 -5.30 0.47
N MET A 413 -28.69 -5.91 -0.66
CA MET A 413 -29.65 -6.59 -1.53
C MET A 413 -30.40 -7.71 -0.82
N ARG A 414 -29.70 -8.59 -0.07
CA ARG A 414 -30.36 -9.67 0.71
C ARG A 414 -31.40 -9.09 1.67
N ARG A 415 -31.02 -8.03 2.40
CA ARG A 415 -31.90 -7.36 3.36
C ARG A 415 -33.05 -6.62 2.71
N GLN A 416 -32.82 -5.96 1.58
CA GLN A 416 -33.89 -5.32 0.80
C GLN A 416 -34.93 -6.35 0.36
N LEU A 417 -34.51 -7.51 -0.14
CA LEU A 417 -35.43 -8.60 -0.48
C LEU A 417 -36.19 -9.15 0.75
N GLN A 418 -35.59 -9.06 1.94
CA GLN A 418 -36.18 -9.49 3.20
C GLN A 418 -36.95 -8.37 3.95
N ASN A 419 -37.04 -7.15 3.40
CA ASN A 419 -37.56 -5.96 4.06
C ASN A 419 -36.88 -5.62 5.42
N ASP A 420 -35.62 -6.05 5.63
CA ASP A 420 -34.81 -5.80 6.83
C ASP A 420 -33.67 -4.80 6.54
N TYR A 421 -33.99 -3.67 5.90
CA TYR A 421 -33.02 -2.64 5.51
C TYR A 421 -33.11 -1.44 6.47
N PRO A 422 -32.37 -1.42 7.59
CA PRO A 422 -32.50 -0.37 8.60
C PRO A 422 -31.96 0.97 8.08
N VAL A 423 -32.85 1.98 8.07
CA VAL A 423 -32.55 3.37 7.71
C VAL A 423 -32.67 4.27 8.94
N LEU A 424 -31.63 5.06 9.20
CA LEU A 424 -31.63 6.08 10.25
C LEU A 424 -31.90 7.46 9.64
N HIS A 425 -33.01 8.07 10.03
CA HIS A 425 -33.39 9.41 9.60
C HIS A 425 -33.01 10.45 10.64
N CYS A 426 -32.17 11.40 10.25
CA CYS A 426 -31.62 12.47 11.09
C CYS A 426 -32.06 13.84 10.57
N GLY A 427 -32.72 14.66 11.39
CA GLY A 427 -33.08 16.04 11.06
C GLY A 427 -31.99 17.04 11.45
N TYR A 428 -31.64 17.92 10.52
CA TYR A 428 -30.73 19.05 10.70
C TYR A 428 -31.38 20.35 10.22
N ALA A 429 -31.01 21.48 10.84
CA ALA A 429 -31.41 22.80 10.35
C ALA A 429 -30.70 23.17 9.04
N THR A 430 -29.45 22.73 8.89
CA THR A 430 -28.66 22.92 7.67
C THR A 430 -27.94 21.63 7.31
N LEU A 431 -27.87 21.33 6.02
CA LEU A 431 -27.14 20.16 5.52
C LEU A 431 -25.63 20.43 5.45
N PRO A 432 -24.80 19.39 5.55
CA PRO A 432 -23.37 19.51 5.31
C PRO A 432 -23.12 20.06 3.89
N GLN A 433 -22.24 21.06 3.82
CA GLN A 433 -21.80 21.66 2.56
C GLN A 433 -20.42 21.13 2.14
N ASN A 434 -19.62 20.68 3.11
CA ASN A 434 -18.26 20.21 2.88
C ASN A 434 -18.12 18.75 3.30
N PHE A 435 -17.70 17.92 2.35
CA PHE A 435 -17.44 16.49 2.58
C PHE A 435 -15.95 16.15 2.71
N SER A 436 -15.07 17.11 2.47
CA SER A 436 -13.62 16.94 2.65
C SER A 436 -13.23 17.25 4.11
N PRO A 437 -12.42 16.40 4.76
CA PRO A 437 -11.83 16.70 6.07
C PRO A 437 -11.02 18.00 6.14
N LEU A 438 -10.56 18.52 4.99
CA LEU A 438 -9.75 19.73 4.88
C LEU A 438 -10.60 21.01 4.78
N SER A 439 -11.91 20.87 4.61
CA SER A 439 -12.84 21.98 4.36
C SER A 439 -13.97 22.05 5.38
N ILE A 440 -13.87 21.31 6.49
CA ILE A 440 -14.90 21.28 7.54
C ILE A 440 -15.07 22.69 8.12
N GLN A 441 -16.31 23.20 8.11
CA GLN A 441 -16.64 24.51 8.71
C GLN A 441 -17.80 24.41 9.70
N SER A 442 -18.71 23.46 9.51
CA SER A 442 -19.91 23.29 10.33
C SER A 442 -19.91 21.98 11.13
N LEU A 443 -20.79 21.89 12.13
CA LEU A 443 -21.01 20.64 12.86
C LEU A 443 -21.60 19.52 11.97
N PRO A 444 -22.60 19.79 11.10
CA PRO A 444 -23.05 18.81 10.11
C PRO A 444 -21.91 18.28 9.21
N ASP A 445 -21.00 19.16 8.74
CA ASP A 445 -19.82 18.74 7.96
C ASP A 445 -18.97 17.73 8.76
N ARG A 446 -18.74 18.02 10.05
CA ARG A 446 -17.96 17.14 10.95
C ARG A 446 -18.64 15.79 11.16
N HIS A 447 -19.97 15.76 11.31
CA HIS A 447 -20.72 14.51 11.41
C HIS A 447 -20.60 13.69 10.12
N ALA A 448 -20.86 14.29 8.97
CA ALA A 448 -20.74 13.64 7.66
C ALA A 448 -19.33 13.09 7.42
N VAL A 449 -18.29 13.89 7.66
CA VAL A 449 -16.89 13.46 7.53
C VAL A 449 -16.57 12.32 8.49
N SER A 450 -17.11 12.32 9.71
CA SER A 450 -16.85 11.23 10.68
C SER A 450 -17.52 9.91 10.30
N LEU A 451 -18.56 9.93 9.45
CA LEU A 451 -19.16 8.72 8.88
C LEU A 451 -18.31 8.13 7.75
N MET A 452 -17.63 8.99 6.98
CA MET A 452 -16.89 8.59 5.77
C MET A 452 -15.40 8.34 5.99
N PHE A 453 -14.80 8.96 7.00
CA PHE A 453 -13.35 8.93 7.20
C PHE A 453 -12.98 8.48 8.62
N GLU A 454 -11.96 7.63 8.72
CA GLU A 454 -11.32 7.29 9.99
C GLU A 454 -10.04 8.13 10.20
N SER A 455 -9.75 8.51 11.45
CA SER A 455 -8.44 9.01 11.88
C SER A 455 -7.59 7.86 12.43
N LEU A 456 -6.28 8.04 12.66
CA LEU A 456 -5.46 6.98 13.26
C LEU A 456 -5.94 6.63 14.67
N VAL A 457 -6.21 7.67 15.46
CA VAL A 457 -6.79 7.61 16.80
C VAL A 457 -7.93 8.60 16.90
N GLN A 458 -8.90 8.33 17.76
CA GLN A 458 -10.04 9.20 18.00
C GLN A 458 -10.17 9.50 19.49
N TRP A 459 -10.47 10.76 19.82
CA TRP A 459 -10.88 11.12 21.18
C TRP A 459 -12.25 10.52 21.52
N VAL A 460 -12.32 9.74 22.60
CA VAL A 460 -13.53 9.10 23.11
C VAL A 460 -13.74 9.49 24.56
N GLU A 461 -14.99 9.82 24.89
CA GLU A 461 -15.45 9.99 26.28
C GLU A 461 -16.07 8.68 26.73
N ASP A 462 -15.31 7.91 27.51
CA ASP A 462 -15.77 6.65 28.09
C ASP A 462 -16.25 6.89 29.53
N GLU A 463 -17.40 6.33 29.91
CA GLU A 463 -17.97 6.53 31.25
C GLU A 463 -17.09 5.93 32.37
N ARG A 464 -16.36 4.85 32.08
CA ARG A 464 -15.52 4.13 33.05
C ARG A 464 -14.09 4.63 33.05
N LEU A 465 -13.51 4.80 31.86
CA LEU A 465 -12.10 5.19 31.70
C LEU A 465 -11.90 6.71 31.64
N GLY A 466 -13.00 7.47 31.54
CA GLY A 466 -12.96 8.89 31.29
C GLY A 466 -12.48 9.22 29.88
N PRO A 467 -12.17 10.50 29.64
CA PRO A 467 -11.79 10.97 28.31
C PRO A 467 -10.38 10.51 27.91
N HIS A 468 -10.26 9.78 26.79
CA HIS A 468 -8.99 9.24 26.30
C HIS A 468 -8.97 9.09 24.77
N TYR A 469 -7.79 8.81 24.21
CA TYR A 469 -7.66 8.45 22.80
C TYR A 469 -7.79 6.94 22.62
N SER A 470 -8.70 6.53 21.74
CA SER A 470 -8.86 5.14 21.30
C SER A 470 -8.32 4.98 19.89
N SER A 471 -7.98 3.73 19.52
CA SER A 471 -7.58 3.42 18.14
C SER A 471 -8.81 3.43 17.25
N GLN A 472 -8.80 4.26 16.21
CA GLN A 472 -9.84 4.23 15.19
C GLN A 472 -9.30 3.43 13.99
N LEU A 473 -8.61 4.05 13.04
CA LEU A 473 -8.01 3.33 11.91
C LEU A 473 -6.83 2.44 12.34
N ALA A 474 -6.07 2.82 13.37
CA ALA A 474 -4.97 1.99 13.86
C ALA A 474 -5.46 0.61 14.32
N ALA A 475 -4.70 -0.45 13.98
CA ALA A 475 -5.05 -1.83 14.32
C ALA A 475 -4.95 -2.11 15.82
N ALA A 476 -4.08 -1.39 16.52
CA ALA A 476 -3.86 -1.51 17.95
C ALA A 476 -3.50 -0.13 18.55
N ARG A 477 -3.43 -0.08 19.88
CA ARG A 477 -2.99 1.12 20.61
C ARG A 477 -1.58 1.54 20.13
N PRO A 478 -1.37 2.80 19.70
CA PRO A 478 -0.08 3.22 19.15
C PRO A 478 1.05 3.10 20.18
N GLY A 479 2.15 2.47 19.78
CA GLY A 479 3.32 2.26 20.64
C GLY A 479 4.11 3.56 20.86
N PRO A 480 4.69 3.80 22.05
CA PRO A 480 5.49 4.99 22.28
C PRO A 480 6.83 4.94 21.52
N THR A 481 7.27 6.07 20.98
CA THR A 481 8.66 6.30 20.52
C THR A 481 9.21 7.55 21.21
N ALA A 482 10.53 7.81 21.11
CA ALA A 482 11.19 8.90 21.83
C ALA A 482 10.50 10.26 21.70
N ARG A 483 10.02 10.61 20.49
CA ARG A 483 9.29 11.84 20.19
C ARG A 483 8.03 11.61 19.38
N GLY A 484 7.35 10.49 19.55
CA GLY A 484 6.26 10.15 18.65
C GLY A 484 5.55 8.85 18.98
N ARG A 485 4.99 8.22 17.94
CA ARG A 485 4.24 6.97 18.05
C ARG A 485 4.51 6.04 16.87
N HIS A 486 4.54 4.75 17.16
CA HIS A 486 4.53 3.68 16.17
C HIS A 486 3.09 3.24 15.93
N PHE A 487 2.73 3.10 14.65
CA PHE A 487 1.41 2.71 14.21
C PHE A 487 1.47 1.46 13.35
N GLN A 488 0.45 0.63 13.50
CA GLN A 488 0.14 -0.46 12.59
C GLN A 488 -1.24 -0.21 11.99
N LEU A 489 -1.34 -0.17 10.67
CA LEU A 489 -2.59 -0.10 9.95
C LEU A 489 -3.15 -1.51 9.71
N PRO A 490 -4.47 -1.70 9.84
CA PRO A 490 -5.12 -2.87 9.28
C PRO A 490 -5.12 -2.76 7.76
N ARG A 491 -5.31 -3.88 7.07
CA ARG A 491 -5.53 -3.89 5.62
C ARG A 491 -6.95 -3.47 5.30
N CYS A 492 -7.17 -2.16 5.42
CA CYS A 492 -8.42 -1.53 5.08
C CYS A 492 -8.38 -1.05 3.64
N VAL A 493 -9.55 -1.08 3.03
CA VAL A 493 -9.77 -0.83 1.61
C VAL A 493 -10.51 0.51 1.48
N TRP A 494 -10.14 1.31 0.49
CA TRP A 494 -10.82 2.57 0.20
C TRP A 494 -12.21 2.32 -0.39
N SER A 495 -13.18 3.19 -0.10
CA SER A 495 -14.57 3.05 -0.56
C SER A 495 -14.77 3.08 -2.09
N ASP A 496 -13.74 3.44 -2.87
CA ASP A 496 -13.72 3.44 -4.34
C ASP A 496 -13.08 2.17 -4.95
N SER A 497 -12.82 1.15 -4.15
CA SER A 497 -12.08 -0.05 -4.55
C SER A 497 -12.92 -1.12 -5.26
N ASP A 498 -14.04 -0.75 -5.86
CA ASP A 498 -15.00 -1.69 -6.47
C ASP A 498 -14.35 -2.53 -7.60
N ARG A 499 -13.40 -1.96 -8.35
CA ARG A 499 -12.69 -2.65 -9.46
C ARG A 499 -11.24 -3.00 -9.16
N GLN A 500 -10.58 -2.14 -8.41
CA GLN A 500 -9.18 -2.30 -8.03
C GLN A 500 -9.08 -2.13 -6.54
N THR A 501 -8.69 -3.21 -5.85
CA THR A 501 -8.42 -3.16 -4.41
C THR A 501 -7.31 -2.14 -4.14
N ARG A 502 -7.68 -1.00 -3.55
CA ARG A 502 -6.74 0.01 -3.09
C ARG A 502 -6.72 -0.04 -1.57
N LEU A 503 -5.54 -0.33 -1.03
CA LEU A 503 -5.34 -0.41 0.41
C LEU A 503 -4.93 0.95 0.95
N CYS A 504 -5.39 1.28 2.15
CA CYS A 504 -4.85 2.42 2.90
C CYS A 504 -3.49 2.05 3.48
N THR A 505 -2.45 2.79 3.11
CA THR A 505 -1.05 2.53 3.51
C THR A 505 -0.43 3.71 4.24
N ALA A 506 0.80 3.54 4.71
CA ALA A 506 1.66 4.59 5.25
C ALA A 506 1.89 5.75 4.27
N GLU A 507 1.87 5.48 2.96
CA GLU A 507 1.98 6.50 1.91
C GLU A 507 0.78 7.44 1.93
N ASP A 508 -0.44 6.93 2.13
CA ASP A 508 -1.64 7.75 2.30
C ASP A 508 -1.56 8.64 3.53
N VAL A 509 -1.00 8.12 4.63
CA VAL A 509 -0.79 8.89 5.88
C VAL A 509 0.22 10.02 5.64
N GLN A 510 1.36 9.72 5.01
CA GLN A 510 2.38 10.73 4.66
C GLN A 510 1.81 11.79 3.71
N ALA A 511 1.13 11.38 2.65
CA ALA A 511 0.49 12.28 1.69
C ALA A 511 -0.56 13.18 2.36
N THR A 512 -1.33 12.64 3.30
CA THR A 512 -2.29 13.42 4.10
C THR A 512 -1.59 14.48 4.95
N ILE A 513 -0.49 14.13 5.64
CA ILE A 513 0.30 15.07 6.44
C ILE A 513 0.83 16.18 5.54
N ASP A 514 1.43 15.85 4.40
CA ASP A 514 1.98 16.83 3.45
C ASP A 514 0.89 17.73 2.87
N LEU A 515 -0.29 17.17 2.61
CA LEU A 515 -1.45 17.93 2.14
C LEU A 515 -1.92 18.95 3.19
N ILE A 516 -2.00 18.56 4.47
CA ILE A 516 -2.35 19.47 5.57
C ILE A 516 -1.29 20.57 5.73
N LYS A 517 0.00 20.21 5.69
CA LYS A 517 1.12 21.17 5.76
C LYS A 517 1.03 22.21 4.62
N ARG A 518 0.76 21.74 3.39
CA ARG A 518 0.68 22.57 2.18
C ARG A 518 -0.55 23.48 2.15
N LEU A 519 -1.72 22.96 2.52
CA LEU A 519 -2.98 23.71 2.42
C LEU A 519 -3.26 24.61 3.62
N ARG A 520 -2.72 24.28 4.80
CA ARG A 520 -3.01 24.94 6.08
C ARG A 520 -4.52 25.12 6.30
N PRO A 521 -5.31 24.03 6.25
CA PRO A 521 -6.76 24.10 6.36
C PRO A 521 -7.20 24.67 7.72
N PRO A 522 -8.39 25.30 7.80
CA PRO A 522 -8.94 25.76 9.06
C PRO A 522 -9.11 24.57 10.02
N GLY A 523 -8.91 24.81 11.32
CA GLY A 523 -8.98 23.78 12.36
C GLY A 523 -7.66 23.08 12.68
N TYR A 524 -6.62 23.24 11.84
CA TYR A 524 -5.28 22.74 12.13
C TYR A 524 -4.37 23.89 12.59
N PRO A 525 -3.64 23.75 13.71
CA PRO A 525 -2.80 24.83 14.20
C PRO A 525 -1.59 25.02 13.27
N PRO A 526 -1.18 26.26 12.95
CA PRO A 526 -0.04 26.52 12.05
C PRO A 526 1.27 25.83 12.46
N ALA A 527 1.43 25.56 13.76
CA ALA A 527 2.57 24.84 14.29
C ALA A 527 2.72 23.41 13.72
N TRP A 528 1.66 22.81 13.17
CA TRP A 528 1.70 21.50 12.51
C TRP A 528 2.73 21.41 11.39
N GLU A 529 2.92 22.50 10.64
CA GLU A 529 3.83 22.54 9.48
C GLU A 529 5.24 22.05 9.82
N ASN A 530 5.71 22.45 11.00
CA ASN A 530 7.07 22.17 11.47
C ASN A 530 7.10 21.13 12.59
N LEU A 531 5.99 20.47 12.89
CA LEU A 531 5.92 19.57 14.05
C LEU A 531 6.30 18.14 13.70
N PHE A 532 5.91 17.65 12.53
CA PHE A 532 6.18 16.29 12.08
C PHE A 532 7.49 16.21 11.31
N GLU A 533 8.34 15.25 11.69
CA GLU A 533 9.43 14.74 10.86
C GLU A 533 8.84 13.91 9.70
N GLU A 534 9.69 13.57 8.72
CA GLU A 534 9.36 12.59 7.68
C GLU A 534 8.97 11.24 8.30
N LEU A 535 7.88 10.66 7.80
CA LEU A 535 7.36 9.38 8.27
C LEU A 535 8.29 8.26 7.83
N ARG A 536 8.73 7.44 8.79
CA ARG A 536 9.65 6.32 8.52
C ARG A 536 8.89 5.01 8.46
N TYR A 537 9.02 4.27 7.37
CA TYR A 537 8.37 2.98 7.19
C TYR A 537 9.17 2.08 6.23
N ASP A 538 9.38 0.84 6.64
CA ASP A 538 9.90 -0.24 5.78
C ASP A 538 8.76 -1.17 5.30
N ASP A 539 7.60 -1.09 5.98
CA ASP A 539 6.39 -1.86 5.72
C ASP A 539 5.24 -0.87 5.43
N PRO A 540 4.49 -1.01 4.33
CA PRO A 540 3.37 -0.14 3.98
C PRO A 540 2.29 -0.03 5.07
N PHE A 541 2.21 -0.96 6.01
CA PHE A 541 1.23 -0.98 7.09
C PHE A 541 1.85 -0.74 8.47
N LYS A 542 3.17 -0.54 8.58
CA LYS A 542 3.83 -0.22 9.85
C LYS A 542 4.74 0.98 9.68
N PHE A 543 4.45 2.02 10.44
CA PHE A 543 5.19 3.26 10.33
C PHE A 543 5.41 3.93 11.68
N SER A 544 6.44 4.75 11.73
CA SER A 544 6.73 5.58 12.89
C SER A 544 6.54 7.04 12.52
N LEU A 545 5.63 7.69 13.22
CA LEU A 545 5.42 9.12 13.14
C LEU A 545 6.24 9.78 14.25
N GLN A 546 7.25 10.57 13.87
CA GLN A 546 8.13 11.29 14.79
C GLN A 546 7.83 12.79 14.77
N LEU A 547 7.94 13.43 15.93
CA LEU A 547 7.81 14.87 16.10
C LEU A 547 9.19 15.51 16.25
N GLN A 548 9.39 16.70 15.70
CA GLN A 548 10.64 17.45 15.80
C GLN A 548 10.95 17.89 17.26
N ARG A 549 9.93 17.97 18.10
CA ARG A 549 10.01 18.37 19.51
C ARG A 549 9.01 17.59 20.35
N ASP A 550 9.28 17.52 21.65
CA ASP A 550 8.39 16.85 22.60
C ASP A 550 7.04 17.57 22.66
N TYR A 551 5.98 16.78 22.76
CA TYR A 551 4.61 17.27 22.90
C TYR A 551 3.92 16.46 23.98
N TRP A 552 3.27 17.13 24.93
CA TRP A 552 2.73 16.47 26.13
C TRP A 552 1.64 15.45 25.82
N GLN A 553 0.88 15.65 24.73
CA GLN A 553 -0.17 14.73 24.27
C GLN A 553 -0.04 14.48 22.76
N PRO A 554 0.93 13.67 22.31
CA PRO A 554 1.24 13.55 20.88
C PRO A 554 0.07 12.96 20.07
N LEU A 555 -0.80 12.16 20.71
CA LEU A 555 -1.97 11.56 20.07
C LEU A 555 -3.02 12.60 19.63
N SER A 556 -3.09 13.78 20.26
CA SER A 556 -4.02 14.83 19.83
C SER A 556 -3.67 15.42 18.46
N LEU A 557 -2.42 15.26 18.04
CA LEU A 557 -1.92 15.65 16.73
C LEU A 557 -2.14 14.54 15.69
N MET A 558 -2.63 13.36 16.11
CA MET A 558 -2.77 12.17 15.27
C MET A 558 -4.24 11.79 15.03
N ASP A 559 -5.18 12.65 15.45
CA ASP A 559 -6.64 12.53 15.23
C ASP A 559 -7.10 13.23 13.93
N PHE A 560 -6.22 13.30 12.93
CA PHE A 560 -6.57 13.79 11.60
C PHE A 560 -7.13 12.66 10.74
N ARG A 561 -8.06 12.99 9.86
CA ARG A 561 -8.68 12.03 8.93
C ARG A 561 -7.70 11.69 7.81
N ILE A 562 -7.52 10.41 7.53
CA ILE A 562 -6.62 9.95 6.46
C ILE A 562 -7.32 10.09 5.10
N LEU A 563 -6.58 10.58 4.11
CA LEU A 563 -7.04 10.80 2.75
C LEU A 563 -6.27 9.90 1.76
N PRO A 564 -6.92 9.47 0.66
CA PRO A 564 -6.28 8.63 -0.34
C PRO A 564 -5.26 9.41 -1.17
N ALA A 565 -3.98 9.00 -1.14
CA ALA A 565 -2.90 9.64 -1.90
C ALA A 565 -3.17 9.65 -3.41
N HIS A 566 -3.82 8.62 -3.94
CA HIS A 566 -4.14 8.52 -5.37
C HIS A 566 -5.11 9.60 -5.88
N ARG A 567 -5.86 10.26 -4.98
CA ARG A 567 -6.72 11.41 -5.32
C ARG A 567 -5.97 12.75 -5.24
N PHE A 568 -4.74 12.77 -4.71
CA PHE A 568 -3.94 13.98 -4.50
C PHE A 568 -2.47 13.77 -4.92
N PRO A 569 -2.16 13.76 -6.23
CA PRO A 569 -0.80 13.55 -6.73
C PRO A 569 0.20 14.56 -6.16
N ALA A 570 1.39 14.06 -5.79
CA ALA A 570 2.42 14.84 -5.09
C ALA A 570 3.02 15.99 -5.93
N ASP A 571 3.03 15.84 -7.27
CA ASP A 571 3.64 16.76 -8.23
C ASP A 571 2.82 18.03 -8.51
N GLN A 572 1.63 18.17 -7.92
CA GLN A 572 0.73 19.28 -8.21
C GLN A 572 1.04 20.56 -7.42
N ARG A 573 0.83 21.71 -8.07
CA ARG A 573 1.00 23.04 -7.45
C ARG A 573 -0.17 23.34 -6.50
N ALA A 574 0.07 24.17 -5.49
CA ALA A 574 -0.92 24.47 -4.45
C ALA A 574 -2.27 25.03 -4.96
N ARG A 575 -2.30 25.75 -6.09
CA ARG A 575 -3.56 26.23 -6.70
C ARG A 575 -4.39 25.08 -7.25
N ASP A 576 -3.73 24.13 -7.92
CA ASP A 576 -4.35 22.95 -8.52
C ASP A 576 -4.89 22.01 -7.43
N VAL A 577 -4.22 21.98 -6.27
CA VAL A 577 -4.64 21.18 -5.12
C VAL A 577 -5.98 21.66 -4.55
N ARG A 578 -6.29 22.96 -4.60
CA ARG A 578 -7.61 23.45 -4.14
C ARG A 578 -8.73 22.96 -5.05
N SER A 579 -8.54 23.00 -6.37
CA SER A 579 -9.51 22.44 -7.29
C SER A 579 -9.64 20.91 -7.15
N LEU A 580 -8.56 20.21 -6.79
CA LEU A 580 -8.66 18.80 -6.42
C LEU A 580 -9.50 18.58 -5.15
N VAL A 581 -9.34 19.43 -4.14
CA VAL A 581 -10.17 19.35 -2.92
C VAL A 581 -11.64 19.59 -3.25
N GLU A 582 -11.95 20.57 -4.11
CA GLU A 582 -13.32 20.82 -4.60
C GLU A 582 -13.88 19.62 -5.37
N ALA A 583 -13.09 19.01 -6.27
CA ALA A 583 -13.48 17.78 -6.95
C ALA A 583 -13.71 16.61 -5.98
N PHE A 584 -12.84 16.48 -4.98
CA PHE A 584 -12.94 15.45 -3.94
C PHE A 584 -14.17 15.63 -3.03
N GLN A 585 -14.67 16.86 -2.84
CA GLN A 585 -15.92 17.09 -2.10
C GLN A 585 -17.14 16.51 -2.83
N GLN A 586 -17.11 16.44 -4.16
CA GLN A 586 -18.22 15.89 -4.95
C GLN A 586 -18.26 14.36 -4.87
N ASP A 587 -17.09 13.71 -4.85
CA ASP A 587 -16.92 12.26 -4.79
C ASP A 587 -15.92 11.87 -3.68
N PRO A 588 -16.32 11.98 -2.39
CA PRO A 588 -15.44 11.72 -1.27
C PRO A 588 -15.15 10.21 -1.15
N VAL A 589 -13.86 9.88 -1.04
CA VAL A 589 -13.39 8.50 -0.86
C VAL A 589 -12.75 8.34 0.51
N GLY A 590 -13.25 7.41 1.31
CA GLY A 590 -12.79 7.21 2.68
C GLY A 590 -12.75 5.75 3.13
N THR A 591 -12.24 5.52 4.33
CA THR A 591 -12.17 4.21 5.00
C THR A 591 -13.28 4.01 6.03
N GLY A 592 -14.15 5.00 6.22
CA GLY A 592 -15.21 5.00 7.23
C GLY A 592 -16.34 3.99 6.95
N PRO A 593 -17.24 3.82 7.94
CA PRO A 593 -18.35 2.87 7.85
C PRO A 593 -19.40 3.21 6.78
N TYR A 594 -19.46 4.44 6.31
CA TYR A 594 -20.39 4.85 5.27
C TYR A 594 -19.68 5.57 4.13
N ARG A 595 -20.31 5.60 2.96
CA ARG A 595 -19.94 6.44 1.83
C ARG A 595 -21.13 7.32 1.43
N ARG A 596 -20.85 8.48 0.86
CA ARG A 596 -21.90 9.34 0.30
C ARG A 596 -22.57 8.62 -0.87
N ALA A 597 -23.90 8.53 -0.87
CA ALA A 597 -24.64 8.05 -2.03
C ALA A 597 -24.64 9.11 -3.14
N ALA A 598 -24.74 8.66 -4.39
CA ALA A 598 -24.97 9.59 -5.50
C ALA A 598 -26.29 10.34 -5.27
N ASP A 599 -26.33 11.61 -5.69
CA ASP A 599 -27.56 12.40 -5.65
C ASP A 599 -28.55 11.81 -6.67
N ASP A 600 -29.72 11.39 -6.19
CA ASP A 600 -30.79 10.85 -7.02
C ASP A 600 -31.61 11.96 -7.70
N GLY A 601 -31.41 13.23 -7.33
CA GLY A 601 -32.13 14.39 -7.86
C GLY A 601 -33.59 14.47 -7.42
N GLU A 602 -34.20 13.36 -6.99
CA GLU A 602 -35.58 13.29 -6.49
C GLU A 602 -35.77 14.10 -5.22
N SER A 603 -34.73 14.16 -4.38
CA SER A 603 -34.77 14.83 -3.08
C SER A 603 -34.70 16.36 -3.15
N GLY A 604 -34.49 16.95 -4.34
CA GLY A 604 -34.42 18.40 -4.54
C GLY A 604 -33.37 19.11 -3.67
N GLY A 605 -32.31 18.40 -3.26
CA GLY A 605 -31.27 18.92 -2.36
C GLY A 605 -31.70 19.07 -0.89
N THR A 606 -32.90 18.60 -0.50
CA THR A 606 -33.38 18.64 0.89
C THR A 606 -32.87 17.48 1.74
N GLN A 607 -32.23 16.49 1.12
CA GLN A 607 -31.71 15.31 1.80
C GLN A 607 -30.32 14.94 1.31
N ILE A 608 -29.51 14.36 2.19
CA ILE A 608 -28.23 13.74 1.85
C ILE A 608 -28.22 12.33 2.43
N ARG A 609 -27.89 11.36 1.57
CA ARG A 609 -27.90 9.94 1.89
C ARG A 609 -26.47 9.41 2.05
N PHE A 610 -26.25 8.64 3.10
CA PHE A 610 -25.03 7.89 3.34
C PHE A 610 -25.37 6.41 3.39
N VAL A 611 -24.74 5.62 2.55
CA VAL A 611 -24.94 4.16 2.49
C VAL A 611 -23.76 3.46 3.13
N ALA A 612 -24.01 2.29 3.73
CA ALA A 612 -22.98 1.47 4.32
C ALA A 612 -21.84 1.24 3.30
N ASN A 613 -20.61 1.44 3.74
CA ASN A 613 -19.44 1.19 2.92
C ASN A 613 -19.23 -0.34 2.84
N PRO A 614 -19.39 -0.97 1.65
CA PRO A 614 -19.20 -2.41 1.52
C PRO A 614 -17.76 -2.86 1.80
N HIS A 615 -16.81 -1.92 1.70
CA HIS A 615 -15.39 -2.15 1.97
C HIS A 615 -14.98 -1.84 3.41
N TYR A 616 -15.96 -1.61 4.31
CA TYR A 616 -15.63 -1.31 5.70
C TYR A 616 -14.95 -2.50 6.38
N ARG A 617 -13.79 -2.24 6.98
CA ARG A 617 -12.89 -3.28 7.50
C ARG A 617 -13.46 -4.12 8.66
N ARG A 618 -14.52 -3.65 9.33
CA ARG A 618 -15.11 -4.36 10.46
C ARG A 618 -16.26 -5.23 9.93
N PRO A 619 -16.17 -6.56 10.06
CA PRO A 619 -17.24 -7.45 9.62
C PRO A 619 -18.54 -7.10 10.36
N ASP A 620 -19.68 -7.33 9.70
CA ASP A 620 -21.04 -7.11 10.21
C ASP A 620 -21.37 -5.66 10.64
N LEU A 621 -20.49 -4.70 10.35
CA LEU A 621 -20.68 -3.28 10.60
C LEU A 621 -20.60 -2.48 9.30
N PRO A 622 -21.32 -1.34 9.23
CA PRO A 622 -22.31 -0.86 10.18
C PRO A 622 -23.62 -1.69 10.16
N LYS A 623 -24.33 -1.73 11.30
CA LYS A 623 -25.64 -2.40 11.40
C LYS A 623 -26.74 -1.64 10.66
N ILE A 624 -26.71 -0.31 10.76
CA ILE A 624 -27.55 0.61 9.99
C ILE A 624 -27.00 0.63 8.56
N ARG A 625 -27.87 0.45 7.56
CA ARG A 625 -27.45 0.38 6.16
C ARG A 625 -27.48 1.72 5.47
N GLU A 626 -28.38 2.59 5.91
CA GLU A 626 -28.51 3.92 5.35
C GLU A 626 -28.75 4.96 6.44
N ILE A 627 -28.11 6.11 6.30
CA ILE A 627 -28.36 7.29 7.12
C ILE A 627 -28.79 8.42 6.20
N VAL A 628 -29.96 9.00 6.46
CA VAL A 628 -30.50 10.12 5.68
C VAL A 628 -30.52 11.37 6.54
N PHE A 629 -29.79 12.38 6.10
CA PHE A 629 -29.81 13.71 6.69
C PHE A 629 -30.89 14.53 5.99
N HIS A 630 -31.88 15.02 6.74
CA HIS A 630 -32.97 15.85 6.25
C HIS A 630 -32.73 17.30 6.64
N GLN A 631 -32.87 18.22 5.68
CA GLN A 631 -32.94 19.65 5.98
C GLN A 631 -34.37 20.01 6.38
N LEU A 632 -34.59 20.33 7.65
CA LEU A 632 -35.92 20.63 8.16
C LEU A 632 -35.88 21.85 9.06
N GLU A 633 -36.94 22.65 8.98
CA GLU A 633 -37.19 23.68 9.96
C GLU A 633 -37.42 23.03 11.34
N PRO A 634 -36.96 23.64 12.46
CA PRO A 634 -37.02 23.01 13.77
C PRO A 634 -38.42 22.53 14.20
N VAL A 635 -39.47 23.30 13.88
CA VAL A 635 -40.86 22.94 14.18
C VAL A 635 -41.28 21.69 13.41
N GLU A 636 -40.90 21.60 12.14
CA GLU A 636 -41.19 20.45 11.29
C GLU A 636 -40.42 19.21 11.76
N ALA A 637 -39.15 19.38 12.12
CA ALA A 637 -38.32 18.30 12.64
C ALA A 637 -38.92 17.69 13.91
N VAL A 638 -39.44 18.52 14.84
CA VAL A 638 -40.14 18.05 16.04
C VAL A 638 -41.41 17.27 15.67
N ARG A 639 -42.20 17.78 14.72
CA ARG A 639 -43.42 17.10 14.23
C ARG A 639 -43.10 15.74 13.61
N GLN A 640 -42.07 15.66 12.76
CA GLN A 640 -41.68 14.40 12.12
C GLN A 640 -41.07 13.40 13.11
N LEU A 641 -40.35 13.86 14.14
CA LEU A 641 -39.88 13.00 15.23
C LEU A 641 -41.05 12.39 16.01
N GLN A 642 -42.06 13.22 16.35
CA GLN A 642 -43.29 12.76 17.02
C GLN A 642 -44.05 11.72 16.19
N ASN A 643 -44.11 11.92 14.88
CA ASN A 643 -44.74 10.99 13.93
C ASN A 643 -43.88 9.76 13.62
N ARG A 644 -42.73 9.58 14.28
CA ARG A 644 -41.76 8.49 14.06
C ARG A 644 -41.23 8.41 12.63
N GLN A 645 -41.27 9.52 11.89
CA GLN A 645 -40.66 9.65 10.55
C GLN A 645 -39.18 10.01 10.66
N LEU A 646 -38.80 10.75 11.72
CA LEU A 646 -37.41 10.94 12.12
C LEU A 646 -37.08 10.07 13.33
N HIS A 647 -35.80 9.74 13.43
CA HIS A 647 -35.25 8.99 14.56
C HIS A 647 -34.40 9.88 15.47
N MET A 648 -33.79 10.92 14.90
CA MET A 648 -32.90 11.84 15.60
C MET A 648 -33.03 13.25 15.03
N ILE A 649 -32.90 14.27 15.88
CA ILE A 649 -32.88 15.68 15.47
C ILE A 649 -31.78 16.42 16.23
N PHE A 650 -31.10 17.34 15.55
CA PHE A 650 -29.99 18.13 16.10
C PHE A 650 -30.36 19.61 16.25
N ASP A 651 -29.53 20.36 16.98
CA ASP A 651 -29.59 21.83 17.10
C ASP A 651 -30.95 22.42 17.54
N LEU A 652 -31.59 21.78 18.52
CA LEU A 652 -32.88 22.25 19.04
C LEU A 652 -32.78 23.50 19.92
N SER A 653 -33.75 24.39 19.76
CA SER A 653 -33.96 25.51 20.69
C SER A 653 -34.43 25.03 22.06
N ARG A 654 -34.30 25.89 23.08
CA ARG A 654 -34.78 25.59 24.44
C ARG A 654 -36.29 25.33 24.49
N GLU A 655 -37.07 26.01 23.64
CA GLU A 655 -38.53 25.83 23.57
C GLU A 655 -38.88 24.44 23.05
N HIS A 656 -38.25 24.00 21.95
CA HIS A 656 -38.45 22.66 21.41
C HIS A 656 -38.02 21.57 22.39
N LEU A 657 -36.92 21.78 23.13
CA LEU A 657 -36.50 20.85 24.20
C LEU A 657 -37.55 20.77 25.32
N ALA A 658 -38.15 21.88 25.73
CA ALA A 658 -39.22 21.87 26.72
C ALA A 658 -40.45 21.11 26.21
N GLN A 659 -40.82 21.29 24.94
CA GLN A 659 -41.92 20.56 24.31
C GLN A 659 -41.66 19.05 24.28
N LEU A 660 -40.48 18.60 23.86
CA LEU A 660 -40.13 17.18 23.78
C LEU A 660 -40.07 16.52 25.16
N ARG A 661 -39.67 17.25 26.21
CA ARG A 661 -39.72 16.75 27.60
C ARG A 661 -41.13 16.43 28.06
N LEU A 662 -42.13 17.20 27.63
CA LEU A 662 -43.53 16.94 27.98
C LEU A 662 -44.08 15.67 27.33
N GLN A 663 -43.38 15.14 26.32
CA GLN A 663 -43.77 13.95 25.55
C GLN A 663 -42.92 12.72 25.90
N ASP A 664 -42.11 12.80 26.96
CA ASP A 664 -41.22 11.72 27.41
C ASP A 664 -40.20 11.25 26.34
N GLU A 665 -39.84 12.13 25.40
CA GLU A 665 -38.80 11.84 24.42
C GLU A 665 -37.41 11.88 25.07
N ARG A 666 -36.53 10.95 24.67
CA ARG A 666 -35.19 10.84 25.24
C ARG A 666 -34.29 11.97 24.76
N ILE A 667 -33.97 12.90 25.65
CA ILE A 667 -33.04 14.00 25.37
C ILE A 667 -31.64 13.63 25.86
N ILE A 668 -30.69 13.55 24.94
CA ILE A 668 -29.28 13.30 25.24
C ILE A 668 -28.52 14.61 25.05
N SER A 669 -27.95 15.14 26.14
CA SER A 669 -27.03 16.26 26.04
C SER A 669 -25.63 15.75 25.69
N LEU A 670 -25.17 16.02 24.48
CA LEU A 670 -23.80 15.71 24.08
C LEU A 670 -22.85 16.64 24.83
N ARG A 671 -21.92 16.07 25.61
CA ARG A 671 -20.85 16.83 26.26
C ARG A 671 -19.82 17.23 25.21
N GLY A 672 -20.12 18.29 24.47
CA GLY A 672 -19.16 18.89 23.53
C GLY A 672 -18.17 19.77 24.27
N ARG A 673 -16.88 19.70 23.90
CA ARG A 673 -15.89 20.75 24.21
C ARG A 673 -16.07 21.95 23.27
N SER A 674 -17.29 22.49 23.22
CA SER A 674 -17.59 23.70 22.48
C SER A 674 -17.58 24.89 23.42
N VAL A 675 -16.94 25.97 23.00
CA VAL A 675 -17.01 27.26 23.66
C VAL A 675 -17.73 28.19 22.70
N HIS A 676 -18.86 28.74 23.14
CA HIS A 676 -19.55 29.80 22.42
C HIS A 676 -18.99 31.13 22.91
N PHE A 677 -18.38 31.90 22.00
CA PHE A 677 -17.81 33.21 22.32
C PHE A 677 -18.02 34.17 21.16
N LEU A 678 -17.99 35.47 21.46
CA LEU A 678 -17.95 36.52 20.45
C LEU A 678 -16.50 36.65 19.94
N ALA A 679 -16.27 36.41 18.66
CA ALA A 679 -14.95 36.53 18.04
C ALA A 679 -14.78 37.93 17.42
N PRO A 680 -14.14 38.89 18.13
CA PRO A 680 -13.96 40.24 17.60
C PRO A 680 -12.99 40.26 16.41
N ASN A 681 -13.35 40.97 15.35
CA ASN A 681 -12.46 41.18 14.21
C ASN A 681 -11.49 42.35 14.49
N TYR A 682 -10.33 42.04 15.07
CA TYR A 682 -9.30 43.02 15.42
C TYR A 682 -8.72 43.80 14.23
N ARG A 683 -8.85 43.28 13.01
CA ARG A 683 -8.21 43.87 11.83
C ARG A 683 -8.98 45.08 11.28
N HIS A 684 -10.29 45.09 11.42
CA HIS A 684 -11.14 46.06 10.72
C HIS A 684 -11.81 47.11 11.63
N SER A 685 -11.84 46.89 12.96
CA SER A 685 -12.46 47.83 13.90
C SER A 685 -11.44 48.37 14.92
N PRO A 686 -11.07 49.66 14.86
CA PRO A 686 -10.19 50.28 15.83
C PRO A 686 -10.70 50.17 17.27
N TRP A 687 -12.02 50.20 17.46
CA TRP A 687 -12.65 50.06 18.77
C TRP A 687 -12.43 48.67 19.37
N LEU A 688 -12.45 47.62 18.55
CA LEU A 688 -12.15 46.27 19.00
C LEU A 688 -10.65 46.06 19.30
N GLN A 689 -9.77 46.96 18.86
CA GLN A 689 -8.36 46.97 19.27
C GLN A 689 -8.17 47.57 20.67
N ASN A 690 -9.12 48.37 21.17
CA ASN A 690 -9.09 48.92 22.52
C ASN A 690 -9.42 47.82 23.55
N GLU A 691 -8.46 47.56 24.45
CA GLU A 691 -8.61 46.55 25.50
C GLU A 691 -9.75 46.87 26.48
N ALA A 692 -9.90 48.13 26.89
CA ALA A 692 -10.97 48.53 27.80
C ALA A 692 -12.35 48.28 27.21
N PHE A 693 -12.52 48.54 25.91
CA PHE A 693 -13.76 48.24 25.21
C PHE A 693 -14.04 46.72 25.15
N ARG A 694 -13.02 45.90 24.89
CA ARG A 694 -13.18 44.44 24.92
C ARG A 694 -13.52 43.90 26.30
N ARG A 695 -12.88 44.43 27.35
CA ARG A 695 -13.19 44.07 28.74
C ARG A 695 -14.58 44.52 29.16
N ALA A 696 -15.13 45.58 28.57
CA ALA A 696 -16.50 46.01 28.81
C ALA A 696 -17.54 45.19 28.03
N LEU A 697 -17.14 44.56 26.92
CA LEU A 697 -17.98 43.64 26.14
C LEU A 697 -18.03 42.22 26.72
N ALA A 698 -16.93 41.76 27.31
CA ALA A 698 -16.82 40.47 28.00
C ALA A 698 -17.53 40.53 29.35
#